data_AF-A0A6G1SZ77-F1
#
_entry.id   AF-A0A6G1SZ77-F1
#
_cell.length_a   1.000
_cell.length_b   1.000
_cell.length_c   1.000
_cell.angle_alpha   90.00
_cell.angle_beta   90.00
_cell.angle_gamma   90.00
#
_symmetry.space_group_name_H-M   'P 1'
#
loop_
_entity.id
_entity.type
_entity.pdbx_description
1 polymer ?
#
loop_
_entity_poly.entity_id
_entity_poly.type
_entity_poly.pdbx_seq_one_letter_code
_entity_poly.pdbx_strand_id
1 'polypeptide(L)'
;MTIKTKTVTERAVEALIPLDKLKKSPRNARTTPHTEAAIEALAASINVKGMLQNLVVEPERDAKGAETGWYYVTAGEGRRLAQLLRVKRRQVKKTEPIRCVVDDTNDPHEVSLDENVTRSAMHPADQFEAFKRLGDEQGWGAEEIGARFGVTAQVVRQRLRLGAVSPRLMQRYREGELTLDQLMAFAISEDHARQEQVYDTLNTGWGRDPRTIRQRMMETHVDATDRRAIFVGVDAYAEAGGAVVRDLFSEDGGGYLEDGALLDRLALEKLSGVAADVQAEGWKWAEAYLDFPYDHGLRRSYPRQVDLPAKDRKRLDALRAQYDELYEQYEGEEDEELPEDLDARIEQLEGEIEQLAERQRVYDPEMVARAGVFVTLDRDGRARVERGYIRPEDEQEHDGPDAGNDLDGADDDSPSAGAGDDLSAAQDSDSTEDAREGKPLPDLLVRDLTAHRTLGLRLALGEQPGVALIAVTHALAAQAFYHVGDETCLEIRATDTPLRGHAAGIDDTSAAQALAARHEAWAAQMPSEVEDLWAFVTSLDDERRMSLFAHCAAATVFAVRLRWDRRSSVLEGADRLAEAVSLDMTAHWQPTANAYLGRVTKAQIAQAVREGVSDEEAERIASMKKQPMADAAERLLAGTGWLPALLRTSQVDGAELGEAFPEAT
;
A
#
# COMPACT_ATOMS: atom_id res chain seq x y z
N MET A 1 -45.74 4.82 -13.03
CA MET A 1 -46.42 3.59 -12.56
C MET A 1 -46.88 3.81 -11.14
N THR A 2 -48.19 3.81 -10.88
CA THR A 2 -48.75 4.01 -9.55
C THR A 2 -48.64 2.70 -8.76
N ILE A 3 -47.65 2.59 -7.88
CA ILE A 3 -47.52 1.44 -6.98
C ILE A 3 -48.73 1.48 -6.05
N LYS A 4 -49.66 0.54 -6.22
CA LYS A 4 -50.76 0.32 -5.28
C LYS A 4 -50.16 -0.31 -4.03
N THR A 5 -49.76 0.52 -3.07
CA THR A 5 -49.39 0.06 -1.73
C THR A 5 -50.66 -0.48 -1.07
N LYS A 6 -50.79 -1.80 -1.05
CA LYS A 6 -51.86 -2.48 -0.33
C LYS A 6 -51.46 -2.46 1.13
N THR A 7 -51.98 -1.51 1.91
CA THR A 7 -51.70 -1.40 3.34
C THR A 7 -52.27 -2.63 4.04
N VAL A 8 -51.43 -3.67 4.26
CA VAL A 8 -51.81 -4.86 5.02
C VAL A 8 -51.94 -4.42 6.47
N THR A 9 -53.19 -4.38 6.94
CA THR A 9 -53.56 -3.97 8.30
C THR A 9 -53.92 -5.23 9.11
N GLU A 10 -53.08 -6.27 9.06
CA GLU A 10 -53.17 -7.38 10.00
C GLU A 10 -52.05 -7.21 11.03
N ARG A 11 -52.46 -6.93 12.27
CA ARG A 11 -51.55 -6.65 13.38
C ARG A 11 -50.69 -7.88 13.62
N ALA A 12 -49.38 -7.74 13.47
CA ALA A 12 -48.43 -8.70 13.97
C ALA A 12 -48.74 -9.00 15.46
N VAL A 13 -48.96 -10.27 15.78
CA VAL A 13 -49.46 -10.68 17.11
C VAL A 13 -48.27 -10.85 18.04
N GLU A 14 -48.26 -10.13 19.16
CA GLU A 14 -47.27 -10.35 20.21
C GLU A 14 -47.58 -11.65 20.96
N ALA A 15 -46.58 -12.55 21.04
CA ALA A 15 -46.68 -13.82 21.73
C ALA A 15 -45.47 -14.05 22.65
N LEU A 16 -45.69 -14.77 23.75
CA LEU A 16 -44.63 -15.26 24.62
C LEU A 16 -44.27 -16.68 24.22
N ILE A 17 -43.08 -16.85 23.65
CA ILE A 17 -42.61 -18.13 23.11
C ILE A 17 -41.41 -18.62 23.95
N PRO A 18 -41.45 -19.85 24.48
CA PRO A 18 -40.30 -20.45 25.15
C PRO A 18 -39.04 -20.43 24.25
N LEU A 19 -37.90 -20.01 24.81
CA LEU A 19 -36.65 -19.88 24.05
C LEU A 19 -36.22 -21.19 23.37
N ASP A 20 -36.48 -22.34 23.99
CA ASP A 20 -36.20 -23.68 23.44
C ASP A 20 -37.06 -24.06 22.25
N LYS A 21 -38.11 -23.29 21.92
CA LYS A 21 -38.93 -23.45 20.71
C LYS A 21 -38.51 -22.54 19.56
N LEU A 22 -37.49 -21.71 19.73
CA LEU A 22 -36.99 -20.76 18.73
C LEU A 22 -35.78 -21.33 17.96
N LYS A 23 -35.89 -21.38 16.63
CA LYS A 23 -34.83 -21.82 15.70
C LYS A 23 -34.33 -20.65 14.84
N LYS A 24 -33.10 -20.73 14.33
CA LYS A 24 -32.59 -19.77 13.33
C LYS A 24 -33.37 -19.96 12.03
N SER A 25 -33.87 -18.89 11.41
CA SER A 25 -34.48 -18.99 10.09
C SER A 25 -33.44 -19.37 9.01
N PRO A 26 -33.73 -20.33 8.12
CA PRO A 26 -32.89 -20.61 6.96
C PRO A 26 -32.91 -19.47 5.92
N ARG A 27 -33.87 -18.54 6.01
CA ARG A 27 -34.05 -17.41 5.08
C ARG A 27 -33.43 -16.09 5.58
N ASN A 28 -32.58 -16.15 6.60
CA ASN A 28 -31.91 -14.96 7.14
C ASN A 28 -31.03 -14.31 6.07
N ALA A 29 -31.25 -13.02 5.81
CA ALA A 29 -30.50 -12.27 4.80
C ALA A 29 -29.00 -12.15 5.14
N ARG A 30 -28.64 -12.23 6.42
CA ARG A 30 -27.25 -12.22 6.87
C ARG A 30 -26.65 -13.63 6.81
N THR A 31 -25.67 -13.81 5.93
CA THR A 31 -24.88 -15.05 5.79
C THR A 31 -23.69 -15.11 6.75
N THR A 32 -23.06 -13.97 7.04
CA THR A 32 -21.91 -13.87 7.96
C THR A 32 -22.33 -14.07 9.43
N PRO A 33 -21.69 -14.98 10.20
CA PRO A 33 -21.97 -15.17 11.62
C PRO A 33 -21.70 -13.90 12.46
N HIS A 34 -22.44 -13.74 13.56
CA HIS A 34 -22.11 -12.73 14.55
C HIS A 34 -20.82 -13.11 15.28
N THR A 35 -19.95 -12.13 15.54
CA THR A 35 -18.73 -12.33 16.34
C THR A 35 -19.09 -12.65 17.79
N GLU A 36 -18.24 -13.43 18.47
CA GLU A 36 -18.44 -13.77 19.88
C GLU A 36 -18.54 -12.52 20.76
N ALA A 37 -17.70 -11.51 20.51
CA ALA A 37 -17.71 -10.24 21.24
C ALA A 37 -19.04 -9.47 21.10
N ALA A 38 -19.67 -9.50 19.92
CA ALA A 38 -20.97 -8.86 19.71
C ALA A 38 -22.10 -9.59 20.46
N ILE A 39 -22.07 -10.93 20.47
CA ILE A 39 -23.05 -11.74 21.21
C ILE A 39 -22.87 -11.53 22.73
N GLU A 40 -21.63 -11.45 23.21
CA GLU A 40 -21.30 -11.13 24.60
C GLU A 40 -21.85 -9.78 25.05
N ALA A 41 -21.61 -8.73 24.26
CA ALA A 41 -22.11 -7.39 24.55
C ALA A 41 -23.65 -7.34 24.55
N LEU A 42 -24.31 -8.00 23.59
CA LEU A 42 -25.77 -8.14 23.57
C LEU A 42 -26.30 -8.89 24.79
N ALA A 43 -25.64 -9.98 25.20
CA ALA A 43 -26.05 -10.74 26.38
C ALA A 43 -25.94 -9.91 27.67
N ALA A 44 -24.86 -9.12 27.82
CA ALA A 44 -24.70 -8.19 28.92
C ALA A 44 -25.81 -7.11 28.92
N SER A 45 -26.09 -6.50 27.77
CA SER A 45 -27.13 -5.47 27.63
C SER A 45 -28.51 -6.02 27.97
N ILE A 46 -28.86 -7.20 27.46
CA ILE A 46 -30.12 -7.87 27.77
C ILE A 46 -30.20 -8.23 29.26
N ASN A 47 -29.09 -8.57 29.90
CA ASN A 47 -29.07 -8.86 31.32
C ASN A 47 -29.37 -7.62 32.18
N VAL A 48 -28.92 -6.44 31.76
CA VAL A 48 -29.13 -5.18 32.51
C VAL A 48 -30.49 -4.56 32.21
N LYS A 49 -30.90 -4.47 30.93
CA LYS A 49 -32.11 -3.72 30.50
C LYS A 49 -33.29 -4.61 30.11
N GLY A 50 -33.09 -5.91 29.98
CA GLY A 50 -34.02 -6.78 29.27
C GLY A 50 -33.90 -6.65 27.75
N MET A 51 -34.70 -7.43 27.02
CA MET A 51 -34.75 -7.36 25.56
C MET A 51 -35.70 -6.24 25.13
N LEU A 52 -35.13 -5.13 24.64
CA LEU A 52 -35.89 -3.90 24.33
C LEU A 52 -36.67 -3.98 23.02
N GLN A 53 -36.11 -4.63 22.00
CA GLN A 53 -36.86 -4.90 20.76
C GLN A 53 -37.08 -6.41 20.64
N ASN A 54 -38.35 -6.77 20.39
CA ASN A 54 -38.82 -8.15 20.30
C ASN A 54 -38.18 -8.88 19.11
N LEU A 55 -38.15 -10.21 19.17
CA LEU A 55 -37.80 -11.05 18.02
C LEU A 55 -38.98 -11.11 17.06
N VAL A 56 -38.73 -11.09 15.74
CA VAL A 56 -39.77 -11.40 14.76
C VAL A 56 -39.63 -12.85 14.37
N VAL A 57 -40.75 -13.58 14.36
CA VAL A 57 -40.76 -15.02 14.17
C VAL A 57 -41.86 -15.46 13.22
N GLU A 58 -41.57 -16.52 12.47
CA GLU A 58 -42.52 -17.23 11.60
C GLU A 58 -42.82 -18.61 12.22
N PRO A 59 -44.09 -19.05 12.27
CA PRO A 59 -44.42 -20.42 12.69
C PRO A 59 -43.81 -21.47 11.76
N GLU A 60 -43.14 -22.48 12.31
CA GLU A 60 -42.71 -23.63 11.51
C GLU A 60 -43.95 -24.49 11.16
N ARG A 61 -44.17 -24.69 9.86
CA ARG A 61 -45.24 -25.53 9.33
C ARG A 61 -44.67 -26.84 8.78
N ASP A 62 -45.38 -27.94 8.99
CA ASP A 62 -45.04 -29.23 8.42
C ASP A 62 -45.39 -29.32 6.92
N ALA A 63 -45.07 -30.45 6.27
CA ALA A 63 -45.35 -30.69 4.86
C ALA A 63 -46.86 -30.67 4.51
N LYS A 64 -47.76 -30.65 5.50
CA LYS A 64 -49.22 -30.57 5.35
C LYS A 64 -49.76 -29.18 5.73
N GLY A 65 -48.89 -28.22 6.06
CA GLY A 65 -49.24 -26.85 6.42
C GLY A 65 -49.66 -26.66 7.88
N ALA A 66 -49.57 -27.69 8.72
CA ALA A 66 -49.92 -27.62 10.13
C ALA A 66 -48.74 -27.09 10.97
N GLU A 67 -49.03 -26.26 11.96
CA GLU A 67 -48.00 -25.70 12.85
C GLU A 67 -47.36 -26.78 13.73
N THR A 68 -46.04 -26.88 13.72
CA THR A 68 -45.27 -27.85 14.51
C THR A 68 -45.12 -27.41 15.98
N GLY A 69 -45.47 -26.15 16.28
CA GLY A 69 -45.26 -25.52 17.57
C GLY A 69 -43.85 -24.95 17.79
N TRP A 70 -42.99 -25.00 16.78
CA TRP A 70 -41.69 -24.31 16.73
C TRP A 70 -41.79 -23.04 15.89
N TYR A 71 -40.84 -22.13 16.07
CA TYR A 71 -40.82 -20.86 15.35
C TYR A 71 -39.42 -20.55 14.82
N TYR A 72 -39.34 -20.04 13.61
CA TYR A 72 -38.12 -19.54 12.98
C TYR A 72 -37.95 -18.05 13.28
N VAL A 73 -36.79 -17.66 13.82
CA VAL A 73 -36.43 -16.25 14.04
C VAL A 73 -35.99 -15.65 12.71
N THR A 74 -36.82 -14.78 12.15
CA THR A 74 -36.62 -14.08 10.88
C THR A 74 -35.86 -12.78 11.07
N ALA A 75 -36.14 -12.05 12.16
CA ALA A 75 -35.42 -10.85 12.58
C ALA A 75 -34.94 -10.95 14.04
N GLY A 76 -33.69 -10.56 14.28
CA GLY A 76 -33.09 -10.56 15.62
C GLY A 76 -32.32 -11.82 16.03
N GLU A 77 -31.73 -12.57 15.10
CA GLU A 77 -30.94 -13.78 15.42
C GLU A 77 -29.82 -13.52 16.44
N GLY A 78 -29.11 -12.38 16.37
CA GLY A 78 -28.10 -12.00 17.37
C GLY A 78 -28.66 -11.92 18.80
N ARG A 79 -29.92 -11.45 18.97
CA ARG A 79 -30.61 -11.40 20.27
C ARG A 79 -31.01 -12.80 20.77
N ARG A 80 -31.40 -13.70 19.85
CA ARG A 80 -31.64 -15.12 20.17
C ARG A 80 -30.34 -15.79 20.66
N LEU A 81 -29.22 -15.59 19.96
CA LEU A 81 -27.92 -16.12 20.36
C LEU A 81 -27.48 -15.58 21.72
N ALA A 82 -27.69 -14.30 21.99
CA ALA A 82 -27.41 -13.70 23.29
C ALA A 82 -28.23 -14.35 24.42
N GLN A 83 -29.52 -14.65 24.21
CA GLN A 83 -30.32 -15.38 25.19
C GLN A 83 -29.85 -16.83 25.39
N LEU A 84 -29.44 -17.52 24.32
CA LEU A 84 -28.85 -18.86 24.42
C LEU A 84 -27.53 -18.85 25.22
N LEU A 85 -26.72 -17.80 25.07
CA LEU A 85 -25.52 -17.59 25.88
C LEU A 85 -25.87 -17.39 27.36
N ARG A 86 -26.91 -16.61 27.66
CA ARG A 86 -27.42 -16.43 29.04
C ARG A 86 -27.92 -17.75 29.66
N VAL A 87 -28.54 -18.62 28.86
CA VAL A 87 -28.88 -20.00 29.29
C VAL A 87 -27.63 -20.80 29.61
N LYS A 88 -26.61 -20.78 28.73
CA LYS A 88 -25.34 -21.49 28.95
C LYS A 88 -24.67 -21.05 30.26
N ARG A 89 -24.84 -19.77 30.62
CA ARG A 89 -24.38 -19.14 31.88
C ARG A 89 -25.31 -19.36 33.08
N ARG A 90 -26.41 -20.11 32.92
CA ARG A 90 -27.42 -20.36 33.95
C ARG A 90 -28.09 -19.10 34.51
N GLN A 91 -28.09 -18.01 33.74
CA GLN A 91 -28.75 -16.76 34.11
C GLN A 91 -30.27 -16.81 33.86
N VAL A 92 -30.69 -17.60 32.86
CA VAL A 92 -32.09 -17.85 32.51
C VAL A 92 -32.31 -19.32 32.18
N LYS A 93 -33.57 -19.79 32.22
CA LYS A 93 -33.94 -21.17 31.86
C LYS A 93 -34.15 -21.30 30.35
N LYS A 94 -34.01 -22.52 29.81
CA LYS A 94 -34.31 -22.83 28.41
C LYS A 94 -35.78 -22.59 28.03
N THR A 95 -36.68 -22.70 29.00
CA THR A 95 -38.13 -22.49 28.84
C THR A 95 -38.57 -21.06 29.14
N GLU A 96 -37.63 -20.12 29.26
CA GLU A 96 -37.94 -18.72 29.55
C GLU A 96 -38.84 -18.15 28.44
N PRO A 97 -39.98 -17.54 28.78
CA PRO A 97 -40.87 -16.93 27.79
C PRO A 97 -40.22 -15.67 27.19
N ILE A 98 -39.94 -15.70 25.89
CA ILE A 98 -39.40 -14.57 25.13
C ILE A 98 -40.54 -13.85 24.41
N ARG A 99 -40.54 -12.51 24.46
CA ARG A 99 -41.48 -11.69 23.70
C ARG A 99 -41.11 -11.72 22.22
N CYS A 100 -42.01 -12.25 21.42
CA CYS A 100 -41.88 -12.36 19.98
C CYS A 100 -43.06 -11.69 19.29
N VAL A 101 -42.82 -11.15 18.11
CA VAL A 101 -43.84 -10.69 17.17
C VAL A 101 -43.99 -11.79 16.13
N VAL A 102 -45.16 -12.41 16.07
CA VAL A 102 -45.45 -13.45 15.07
C VAL A 102 -45.86 -12.77 13.77
N ASP A 103 -45.09 -12.99 12.71
CA ASP A 103 -45.40 -12.56 11.35
C ASP A 103 -45.57 -13.79 10.47
N ASP A 104 -46.81 -14.00 10.03
CA ASP A 104 -47.24 -15.08 9.12
C ASP A 104 -47.70 -14.49 7.77
N THR A 105 -47.49 -13.19 7.56
CA THR A 105 -48.05 -12.42 6.44
C THR A 105 -47.01 -11.96 5.43
N ASN A 106 -45.85 -11.52 5.90
CA ASN A 106 -44.78 -10.99 5.05
C ASN A 106 -43.75 -12.06 4.70
N ASP A 107 -43.01 -11.85 3.61
CA ASP A 107 -41.94 -12.78 3.25
C ASP A 107 -40.81 -12.73 4.30
N PRO A 108 -40.41 -13.88 4.87
CA PRO A 108 -39.37 -13.96 5.90
C PRO A 108 -38.00 -13.40 5.48
N HIS A 109 -37.66 -13.49 4.20
CA HIS A 109 -36.40 -12.96 3.67
C HIS A 109 -36.46 -11.44 3.56
N GLU A 110 -37.57 -10.89 3.06
CA GLU A 110 -37.81 -9.44 3.02
C GLU A 110 -37.77 -8.82 4.42
N VAL A 111 -38.45 -9.43 5.41
CA VAL A 111 -38.42 -8.98 6.81
C VAL A 111 -37.00 -9.01 7.38
N SER A 112 -36.21 -10.03 7.05
CA SER A 112 -34.83 -10.15 7.47
C SER A 112 -33.92 -9.11 6.80
N LEU A 113 -34.16 -8.80 5.52
CA LEU A 113 -33.42 -7.80 4.77
C LEU A 113 -33.74 -6.39 5.28
N ASP A 114 -35.02 -6.08 5.48
CA ASP A 114 -35.49 -4.79 5.96
C ASP A 114 -34.91 -4.45 7.35
N GLU A 115 -34.86 -5.43 8.28
CA GLU A 115 -34.22 -5.27 9.60
C GLU A 115 -32.74 -4.88 9.48
N ASN A 116 -32.04 -5.38 8.47
CA ASN A 116 -30.61 -5.15 8.29
C ASN A 116 -30.32 -3.85 7.52
N VAL A 117 -31.13 -3.51 6.52
CA VAL A 117 -30.93 -2.35 5.63
C VAL A 117 -31.45 -1.05 6.25
N THR A 118 -32.59 -1.06 6.93
CA THR A 118 -33.19 0.18 7.48
C THR A 118 -32.48 0.70 8.74
N ARG A 119 -31.51 -0.04 9.28
CA ARG A 119 -30.72 0.37 10.44
C ARG A 119 -29.65 1.38 10.04
N SER A 120 -29.93 2.66 10.25
CA SER A 120 -28.89 3.70 10.26
C SER A 120 -28.17 3.71 11.60
N ALA A 121 -26.88 3.39 11.60
CA ALA A 121 -26.05 3.53 12.79
C ALA A 121 -25.93 5.01 13.18
N MET A 122 -25.99 5.30 14.48
CA MET A 122 -25.72 6.64 15.00
C MET A 122 -24.32 7.09 14.59
N HIS A 123 -24.15 8.35 14.17
CA HIS A 123 -22.85 8.87 13.76
C HIS A 123 -21.84 8.80 14.93
N PRO A 124 -20.56 8.42 14.71
CA PRO A 124 -19.57 8.31 15.79
C PRO A 124 -19.40 9.59 16.64
N ALA A 125 -19.56 10.77 16.05
CA ALA A 125 -19.55 12.04 16.80
C ALA A 125 -20.73 12.15 17.78
N ASP A 126 -21.91 11.67 17.40
CA ASP A 126 -23.10 11.69 18.26
C ASP A 126 -23.00 10.63 19.35
N GLN A 127 -22.38 9.48 19.03
CA GLN A 127 -22.06 8.44 20.03
C GLN A 127 -21.11 8.99 21.10
N PHE A 128 -20.12 9.81 20.72
CA PHE A 128 -19.25 10.50 21.66
C PHE A 128 -20.05 11.37 22.63
N GLU A 129 -20.90 12.27 22.13
CA GLU A 129 -21.71 13.16 22.97
C GLU A 129 -22.63 12.38 23.91
N ALA A 130 -23.26 11.32 23.40
CA ALA A 130 -24.12 10.44 24.19
C ALA A 130 -23.35 9.71 25.31
N PHE A 131 -22.17 9.15 25.01
CA PHE A 131 -21.35 8.46 26.00
C PHE A 131 -20.74 9.42 27.02
N LYS A 132 -20.28 10.60 26.59
CA LYS A 132 -19.77 11.64 27.49
C LYS A 132 -20.85 12.07 28.48
N ARG A 133 -22.06 12.35 28.00
CA ARG A 133 -23.20 12.69 28.86
C ARG A 133 -23.51 11.62 29.90
N LEU A 134 -23.45 10.33 29.52
CA LEU A 134 -23.66 9.23 30.46
C LEU A 134 -22.55 9.13 31.51
N GLY A 135 -21.30 9.38 31.12
CA GLY A 135 -20.18 9.48 32.06
C GLY A 135 -20.39 10.62 33.05
N ASP A 136 -20.73 11.81 32.56
CA ASP A 136 -20.88 13.03 33.36
C ASP A 136 -22.11 12.99 34.29
N GLU A 137 -23.27 12.54 33.79
CA GLU A 137 -24.53 12.54 34.56
C GLU A 137 -24.69 11.32 35.48
N GLN A 138 -24.21 10.15 35.05
CA GLN A 138 -24.45 8.88 35.75
C GLN A 138 -23.19 8.27 36.38
N GLY A 139 -22.00 8.82 36.10
CA GLY A 139 -20.73 8.31 36.61
C GLY A 139 -20.31 6.96 36.02
N TRP A 140 -20.83 6.57 34.87
CA TRP A 140 -20.55 5.27 34.27
C TRP A 140 -19.22 5.27 33.51
N GLY A 141 -18.36 4.30 33.82
CA GLY A 141 -17.14 4.02 33.05
C GLY A 141 -17.42 3.31 31.72
N ALA A 142 -16.40 3.20 30.88
CA ALA A 142 -16.51 2.63 29.53
C ALA A 142 -17.02 1.17 29.52
N GLU A 143 -16.66 0.40 30.54
CA GLU A 143 -17.10 -0.98 30.75
C GLU A 143 -18.60 -1.06 31.01
N GLU A 144 -19.11 -0.19 31.88
CA GLU A 144 -20.53 -0.15 32.25
C GLU A 144 -21.38 0.39 31.09
N ILE A 145 -20.90 1.43 30.40
CA ILE A 145 -21.55 1.95 29.19
C ILE A 145 -21.58 0.85 28.11
N GLY A 146 -20.46 0.19 27.84
CA GLY A 146 -20.40 -0.90 26.86
C GLY A 146 -21.39 -2.02 27.17
N ALA A 147 -21.37 -2.51 28.42
CA ALA A 147 -22.28 -3.54 28.90
C ALA A 147 -23.76 -3.15 28.76
N ARG A 148 -24.11 -1.89 29.04
CA ARG A 148 -25.50 -1.40 28.97
C ARG A 148 -26.02 -1.17 27.57
N PHE A 149 -25.16 -0.86 26.60
CA PHE A 149 -25.56 -0.46 25.26
C PHE A 149 -25.21 -1.49 24.18
N GLY A 150 -24.62 -2.63 24.57
CA GLY A 150 -24.35 -3.72 23.64
C GLY A 150 -23.18 -3.43 22.69
N VAL A 151 -22.23 -2.61 23.14
CA VAL A 151 -20.98 -2.32 22.44
C VAL A 151 -19.78 -2.70 23.31
N THR A 152 -18.60 -2.89 22.71
CA THR A 152 -17.41 -3.21 23.50
C THR A 152 -16.91 -1.97 24.24
N ALA A 153 -16.26 -2.17 25.40
CA ALA A 153 -15.63 -1.06 26.14
C ALA A 153 -14.59 -0.30 25.28
N GLN A 154 -13.91 -1.01 24.37
CA GLN A 154 -12.97 -0.41 23.43
C GLN A 154 -13.65 0.59 22.49
N VAL A 155 -14.83 0.26 21.94
CA VAL A 155 -15.61 1.20 21.10
C VAL A 155 -15.98 2.44 21.91
N VAL A 156 -16.43 2.27 23.16
CA VAL A 156 -16.76 3.41 24.02
C VAL A 156 -15.54 4.32 24.25
N ARG A 157 -14.38 3.74 24.61
CA ARG A 157 -13.13 4.53 24.79
C ARG A 157 -12.69 5.23 23.51
N GLN A 158 -12.81 4.56 22.36
CA GLN A 158 -12.49 5.13 21.05
C GLN A 158 -13.36 6.36 20.75
N ARG A 159 -14.67 6.29 21.02
CA ARG A 159 -15.58 7.43 20.85
C ARG A 159 -15.31 8.54 21.86
N LEU A 160 -15.08 8.21 23.13
CA LEU A 160 -14.74 9.21 24.16
C LEU A 160 -13.46 9.98 23.83
N ARG A 161 -12.50 9.35 23.15
CA ARG A 161 -11.26 10.01 22.70
C ARG A 161 -11.50 11.14 21.69
N LEU A 162 -12.60 11.10 20.94
CA LEU A 162 -12.97 12.20 20.03
C LEU A 162 -13.22 13.53 20.76
N GLY A 163 -13.43 13.50 22.08
CA GLY A 163 -13.55 14.70 22.89
C GLY A 163 -12.28 15.55 23.02
N ALA A 164 -11.11 15.00 22.66
CA ALA A 164 -9.85 15.73 22.62
C ALA A 164 -9.68 16.59 21.35
N VAL A 165 -10.61 16.49 20.39
CA VAL A 165 -10.50 17.12 19.07
C VAL A 165 -11.18 18.48 19.05
N SER A 166 -10.60 19.43 18.32
CA SER A 166 -11.13 20.78 18.20
C SER A 166 -12.55 20.80 17.61
N PRO A 167 -13.42 21.75 18.02
CA PRO A 167 -14.76 21.88 17.47
C PRO A 167 -14.78 22.05 15.94
N ARG A 168 -13.76 22.73 15.37
CA ARG A 168 -13.62 22.94 13.93
C ARG A 168 -13.41 21.61 13.20
N LEU A 169 -12.48 20.78 13.68
CA LEU A 169 -12.23 19.46 13.07
C LEU A 169 -13.41 18.50 13.25
N MET A 170 -14.10 18.56 14.39
CA MET A 170 -15.34 17.80 14.61
C MET A 170 -16.42 18.17 13.59
N GLN A 171 -16.55 19.46 13.26
CA GLN A 171 -17.48 19.93 12.25
C GLN A 171 -17.10 19.43 10.85
N ARG A 172 -15.81 19.47 10.49
CA ARG A 172 -15.30 18.91 9.22
C ARG A 172 -15.55 17.42 9.08
N TYR A 173 -15.44 16.68 10.18
CA TYR A 173 -15.83 15.27 10.23
C TYR A 173 -17.32 15.06 9.99
N ARG A 174 -18.20 15.89 10.58
CA ARG A 174 -19.65 15.83 10.34
C ARG A 174 -20.03 16.18 8.89
N GLU A 175 -19.27 17.05 8.26
CA GLU A 175 -19.43 17.45 6.86
C GLU A 175 -18.90 16.38 5.87
N GLY A 176 -18.23 15.33 6.36
CA GLY A 176 -17.67 14.26 5.54
C GLY A 176 -16.28 14.57 4.96
N GLU A 177 -15.65 15.68 5.35
CA GLU A 177 -14.32 16.06 4.87
C GLU A 177 -13.17 15.31 5.57
N LEU A 178 -13.46 14.66 6.70
CA LEU A 178 -12.53 13.80 7.43
C LEU A 178 -13.15 12.42 7.63
N THR A 179 -12.32 11.39 7.66
CA THR A 179 -12.71 10.05 8.12
C THR A 179 -12.54 9.92 9.63
N LEU A 180 -13.15 8.88 10.22
CA LEU A 180 -13.00 8.61 11.66
C LEU A 180 -11.55 8.40 12.06
N ASP A 181 -10.78 7.69 11.24
CA ASP A 181 -9.37 7.38 11.53
C ASP A 181 -8.47 8.62 11.43
N GLN A 182 -8.75 9.52 10.49
CA GLN A 182 -8.09 10.82 10.40
C GLN A 182 -8.41 11.68 11.62
N LEU A 183 -9.67 11.75 12.03
CA LEU A 183 -10.08 12.52 13.21
C LEU A 183 -9.42 11.98 14.49
N MET A 184 -9.33 10.65 14.62
CA MET A 184 -8.65 10.00 15.74
C MET A 184 -7.15 10.27 15.79
N ALA A 185 -6.51 10.50 14.65
CA ALA A 185 -5.10 10.87 14.60
C ALA A 185 -4.83 12.24 15.25
N PHE A 186 -5.75 13.20 15.11
CA PHE A 186 -5.69 14.50 15.80
C PHE A 186 -5.93 14.38 17.30
N ALA A 187 -6.73 13.40 17.74
CA ALA A 187 -7.10 13.15 19.14
C ALA A 187 -5.95 12.61 20.02
N ILE A 188 -4.70 12.78 19.60
CA ILE A 188 -3.51 12.39 20.37
C ILE A 188 -3.06 13.46 21.37
N SER A 189 -3.39 14.72 21.09
CA SER A 189 -3.15 15.88 21.94
C SER A 189 -4.47 16.64 22.11
N GLU A 190 -4.66 17.34 23.24
CA GLU A 190 -5.80 18.26 23.47
C GLU A 190 -5.49 19.69 23.00
N ASP A 191 -4.32 19.92 22.39
CA ASP A 191 -3.95 21.21 21.82
C ASP A 191 -4.72 21.47 20.51
N HIS A 192 -5.87 22.12 20.65
CA HIS A 192 -6.72 22.48 19.52
C HIS A 192 -6.05 23.41 18.51
N ALA A 193 -5.15 24.30 18.96
CA ALA A 193 -4.46 25.22 18.06
C ALA A 193 -3.48 24.45 17.16
N ARG A 194 -2.72 23.52 17.74
CA ARG A 194 -1.83 22.62 17.00
C ARG A 194 -2.60 21.73 16.03
N GLN A 195 -3.73 21.17 16.45
CA GLN A 195 -4.58 20.33 15.59
C GLN A 195 -5.07 21.08 14.35
N GLU A 196 -5.64 22.28 14.54
CA GLU A 196 -6.15 23.07 13.42
C GLU A 196 -5.03 23.52 12.48
N GLN A 197 -3.86 23.85 13.04
CA GLN A 197 -2.68 24.21 12.27
C GLN A 197 -2.16 23.04 11.41
N VAL A 198 -2.04 21.83 11.98
CA VAL A 198 -1.67 20.64 11.21
C VAL A 198 -2.70 20.36 10.12
N TYR A 199 -4.00 20.51 10.42
CA TYR A 199 -5.05 20.34 9.43
C TYR A 199 -4.97 21.35 8.28
N ASP A 200 -4.71 22.63 8.57
CA ASP A 200 -4.60 23.68 7.56
C ASP A 200 -3.38 23.47 6.65
N THR A 201 -2.27 22.98 7.21
CA THR A 201 -1.05 22.62 6.45
C THR A 201 -1.31 21.44 5.51
N LEU A 202 -2.15 20.50 5.93
CA LEU A 202 -2.54 19.32 5.14
C LEU A 202 -3.80 19.56 4.28
N ASN A 203 -4.28 20.80 4.15
CA ASN A 203 -5.53 21.12 3.45
C ASN A 203 -5.39 21.24 1.93
N THR A 204 -4.22 20.96 1.36
CA THR A 204 -3.98 20.97 -0.10
C THR A 204 -4.36 19.63 -0.78
N GLY A 205 -5.34 18.90 -0.23
CA GLY A 205 -5.94 17.71 -0.86
C GLY A 205 -5.18 16.39 -0.65
N TRP A 206 -3.85 16.42 -0.55
CA TRP A 206 -3.00 15.23 -0.56
C TRP A 206 -2.07 15.22 0.67
N GLY A 207 -2.13 14.18 1.52
CA GLY A 207 -1.30 14.06 2.74
C GLY A 207 -2.06 13.87 4.07
N ARG A 208 -3.38 13.66 4.04
CA ARG A 208 -4.21 13.45 5.24
C ARG A 208 -4.25 11.99 5.71
N ASP A 209 -3.23 11.19 5.46
CA ASP A 209 -3.23 9.84 6.00
C ASP A 209 -3.06 9.87 7.54
N PRO A 210 -3.67 8.95 8.30
CA PRO A 210 -3.60 8.96 9.76
C PRO A 210 -2.18 8.82 10.33
N ARG A 211 -1.21 8.29 9.58
CA ARG A 211 0.19 8.18 10.02
C ARG A 211 0.88 9.54 9.94
N THR A 212 0.77 10.25 8.83
CA THR A 212 1.31 11.60 8.66
C THR A 212 0.71 12.58 9.66
N ILE A 213 -0.61 12.54 9.88
CA ILE A 213 -1.26 13.38 10.90
C ILE A 213 -0.65 13.12 12.29
N ARG A 214 -0.50 11.84 12.70
CA ARG A 214 0.10 11.49 13.99
C ARG A 214 1.55 11.96 14.11
N GLN A 215 2.35 11.77 13.06
CA GLN A 215 3.74 12.21 13.03
C GLN A 215 3.83 13.73 13.21
N ARG A 216 3.08 14.50 12.40
CA ARG A 216 3.06 15.97 12.49
C ARG A 216 2.57 16.44 13.87
N MET A 217 1.56 15.78 14.44
CA MET A 217 1.07 16.10 15.79
C MET A 217 2.10 15.81 16.91
N MET A 218 3.08 14.92 16.68
CA MET A 218 4.14 14.58 17.63
C MET A 218 5.43 15.38 17.43
N GLU A 219 5.68 15.91 16.24
CA GLU A 219 6.84 16.75 15.95
C GLU A 219 6.77 18.06 16.75
N THR A 220 7.57 18.15 17.82
CA THR A 220 7.61 19.29 18.75
C THR A 220 8.89 20.12 18.60
N HIS A 221 9.98 19.53 18.08
CA HIS A 221 11.24 20.20 17.80
C HIS A 221 11.76 19.69 16.46
N VAL A 222 12.25 20.61 15.63
CA VAL A 222 12.82 20.28 14.32
C VAL A 222 14.32 20.55 14.36
N ASP A 223 15.12 19.57 13.93
CA ASP A 223 16.57 19.71 13.89
C ASP A 223 16.97 20.80 12.89
N ALA A 224 18.01 21.58 13.20
CA ALA A 224 18.53 22.60 12.28
C ALA A 224 19.04 22.00 10.95
N THR A 225 19.35 20.70 10.92
CA THR A 225 19.71 19.94 9.72
C THR A 225 18.51 19.37 8.95
N ASP A 226 17.27 19.60 9.41
CA ASP A 226 16.07 19.23 8.66
C ASP A 226 16.04 19.96 7.32
N ARG A 227 15.67 19.25 6.26
CA ARG A 227 15.55 19.79 4.89
C ARG A 227 14.76 21.09 4.81
N ARG A 228 13.72 21.27 5.64
CA ARG A 228 12.93 22.50 5.72
C ARG A 228 13.72 23.64 6.36
N ALA A 229 14.49 23.34 7.41
CA ALA A 229 15.35 24.30 8.10
C ALA A 229 16.51 24.75 7.19
N ILE A 230 17.09 23.83 6.42
CA ILE A 230 18.09 24.13 5.38
C ILE A 230 17.49 25.02 4.31
N PHE A 231 16.31 24.67 3.78
CA PHE A 231 15.67 25.42 2.70
C PHE A 231 15.24 26.83 3.12
N VAL A 232 14.67 27.00 4.31
CA VAL A 232 14.25 28.31 4.81
C VAL A 232 15.46 29.13 5.27
N GLY A 233 16.41 28.49 5.95
CA GLY A 233 17.52 29.11 6.65
C GLY A 233 17.14 29.48 8.10
N VAL A 234 18.05 29.20 9.04
CA VAL A 234 17.84 29.45 10.48
C VAL A 234 17.63 30.94 10.78
N ASP A 235 18.33 31.83 10.07
CA ASP A 235 18.21 33.27 10.25
C ASP A 235 16.84 33.79 9.79
N ALA A 236 16.36 33.35 8.62
CA ALA A 236 15.02 33.70 8.12
C ALA A 236 13.91 33.18 9.04
N TYR A 237 14.09 31.98 9.62
CA TYR A 237 13.19 31.44 10.63
C TYR A 237 13.16 32.28 11.92
N ALA A 238 14.33 32.72 12.40
CA ALA A 238 14.43 33.57 13.58
C ALA A 238 13.86 34.98 13.34
N GLU A 239 14.08 35.57 12.16
CA GLU A 239 13.50 36.85 11.74
C GLU A 239 11.96 36.81 11.69
N ALA A 240 11.39 35.67 11.31
CA ALA A 240 9.96 35.43 11.34
C ALA A 240 9.40 35.21 12.77
N GLY A 241 10.23 35.34 13.80
CA GLY A 241 9.86 35.21 15.21
C GLY A 241 10.00 33.80 15.78
N GLY A 242 10.66 32.88 15.06
CA GLY A 242 10.90 31.51 15.52
C GLY A 242 11.95 31.44 16.62
N ALA A 243 11.69 30.63 17.65
CA ALA A 243 12.66 30.36 18.71
C ALA A 243 13.64 29.27 18.27
N VAL A 244 14.94 29.57 18.35
CA VAL A 244 16.02 28.65 18.02
C VAL A 244 16.80 28.33 19.30
N VAL A 245 16.78 27.07 19.71
CA VAL A 245 17.59 26.57 20.82
C VAL A 245 18.89 26.04 20.24
N ARG A 246 19.98 26.78 20.44
CA ARG A 246 21.31 26.34 20.00
C ARG A 246 21.90 25.38 21.03
N ASP A 247 22.40 24.24 20.58
CA ASP A 247 23.14 23.33 21.46
C ASP A 247 24.54 23.92 21.71
N LEU A 248 24.85 24.15 22.99
CA LEU A 248 26.11 24.76 23.43
C LEU A 248 27.35 23.88 23.18
N PHE A 249 27.17 22.65 22.70
CA PHE A 249 28.24 21.67 22.46
C PHE A 249 28.42 21.25 21.00
N SER A 250 27.70 21.86 20.05
CA SER A 250 27.87 21.60 18.62
C SER A 250 28.70 22.70 17.96
N GLU A 251 29.85 22.33 17.38
CA GLU A 251 30.60 23.19 16.48
C GLU A 251 29.91 23.09 15.10
N ASP A 252 29.43 24.23 14.61
CA ASP A 252 28.77 24.46 13.31
C ASP A 252 27.34 23.93 13.13
N GLY A 253 26.36 24.80 13.43
CA GLY A 253 24.98 24.67 12.94
C GLY A 253 24.01 23.83 13.78
N GLY A 254 24.46 23.23 14.89
CA GLY A 254 23.60 22.43 15.75
C GLY A 254 22.61 23.25 16.60
N GLY A 255 21.37 22.79 16.63
CA GLY A 255 20.27 23.40 17.37
C GLY A 255 18.91 22.87 16.95
N TYR A 256 17.88 23.23 17.71
CA TYR A 256 16.50 22.85 17.46
C TYR A 256 15.62 24.09 17.24
N LEU A 257 14.76 24.02 16.24
CA LEU A 257 13.69 24.97 15.98
C LEU A 257 12.45 24.49 16.75
N GLU A 258 11.92 25.33 17.64
CA GLU A 258 10.81 24.95 18.53
C GLU A 258 9.44 24.96 17.83
N ASP A 259 9.25 25.83 16.85
CA ASP A 259 8.00 25.93 16.09
C ASP A 259 8.17 25.35 14.69
N GLY A 260 7.97 24.03 14.57
CA GLY A 260 8.02 23.32 13.30
C GLY A 260 6.93 23.75 12.31
N ALA A 261 5.88 24.43 12.76
CA ALA A 261 4.79 24.85 11.90
C ALA A 261 4.98 26.26 11.33
N LEU A 262 5.64 27.15 12.07
CA LEU A 262 6.24 28.34 11.48
C LEU A 262 7.22 27.92 10.38
N LEU A 263 8.03 26.89 10.63
CA LEU A 263 8.97 26.37 9.64
C LEU A 263 8.26 25.82 8.39
N ASP A 264 7.23 24.97 8.57
CA ASP A 264 6.42 24.46 7.46
C ASP A 264 5.81 25.59 6.62
N ARG A 265 5.29 26.64 7.27
CA ARG A 265 4.69 27.79 6.59
C ARG A 265 5.72 28.56 5.75
N LEU A 266 6.87 28.88 6.33
CA LEU A 266 7.93 29.61 5.64
C LEU A 266 8.49 28.80 4.46
N ALA A 267 8.66 27.49 4.64
CA ALA A 267 9.09 26.59 3.58
C ALA A 267 8.08 26.57 2.43
N LEU A 268 6.78 26.45 2.74
CA LEU A 268 5.72 26.46 1.72
C LEU A 268 5.58 27.81 1.00
N GLU A 269 5.70 28.92 1.73
CA GLU A 269 5.71 30.27 1.14
C GLU A 269 6.89 30.44 0.16
N LYS A 270 8.09 29.99 0.56
CA LYS A 270 9.28 30.02 -0.31
C LYS A 270 9.13 29.12 -1.54
N LEU A 271 8.60 27.90 -1.38
CA LEU A 271 8.30 27.01 -2.52
C LEU A 271 7.23 27.60 -3.45
N SER A 272 6.24 28.30 -2.91
CA SER A 272 5.20 28.97 -3.71
C SER A 272 5.78 30.09 -4.57
N GLY A 273 6.82 30.78 -4.09
CA GLY A 273 7.61 31.71 -4.91
C GLY A 273 8.27 31.02 -6.11
N VAL A 274 8.94 29.89 -5.87
CA VAL A 274 9.55 29.08 -6.94
C VAL A 274 8.49 28.56 -7.91
N ALA A 275 7.32 28.14 -7.42
CA ALA A 275 6.20 27.73 -8.26
C ALA A 275 5.71 28.87 -9.16
N ALA A 276 5.63 30.10 -8.65
CA ALA A 276 5.26 31.27 -9.45
C ALA A 276 6.29 31.57 -10.55
N ASP A 277 7.59 31.46 -10.24
CA ASP A 277 8.67 31.65 -11.22
C ASP A 277 8.59 30.60 -12.34
N VAL A 278 8.36 29.34 -11.99
CA VAL A 278 8.20 28.26 -12.98
C VAL A 278 6.90 28.43 -13.78
N GLN A 279 5.81 28.86 -13.15
CA GLN A 279 4.56 29.14 -13.87
C GLN A 279 4.75 30.25 -14.91
N ALA A 280 5.61 31.23 -14.65
CA ALA A 280 5.95 32.28 -15.60
C ALA A 280 6.69 31.77 -16.87
N GLU A 281 7.20 30.54 -16.86
CA GLU A 281 7.73 29.85 -18.05
C GLU A 281 6.61 29.48 -19.07
N GLY A 282 5.34 29.55 -18.67
CA GLY A 282 4.17 29.33 -19.54
C GLY A 282 3.25 28.17 -19.13
N TRP A 283 3.55 27.47 -18.03
CA TRP A 283 2.75 26.35 -17.54
C TRP A 283 1.36 26.81 -17.05
N LYS A 284 0.32 26.00 -17.29
CA LYS A 284 -1.08 26.33 -16.93
C LYS A 284 -1.25 26.60 -15.44
N TRP A 285 -0.62 25.77 -14.62
CA TRP A 285 -0.63 25.88 -13.16
C TRP A 285 0.71 25.41 -12.59
N ALA A 286 1.08 25.94 -11.44
CA ALA A 286 2.17 25.43 -10.62
C ALA A 286 1.74 25.41 -9.16
N GLU A 287 1.97 24.29 -8.49
CA GLU A 287 1.59 24.11 -7.08
C GLU A 287 2.78 23.68 -6.24
N ALA A 288 2.86 24.24 -5.03
CA ALA A 288 3.93 23.98 -4.08
C ALA A 288 3.48 23.01 -2.99
N TYR A 289 4.30 22.01 -2.70
CA TYR A 289 4.09 21.05 -1.62
C TYR A 289 5.40 20.76 -0.89
N LEU A 290 5.36 20.51 0.42
CA LEU A 290 6.56 20.09 1.14
C LEU A 290 7.04 18.69 0.69
N ASP A 291 6.09 17.81 0.37
CA ASP A 291 6.32 16.45 -0.11
C ASP A 291 5.58 16.25 -1.45
N PHE A 292 6.13 15.47 -2.37
CA PHE A 292 5.47 15.24 -3.66
C PHE A 292 4.11 14.51 -3.49
N PRO A 293 3.03 14.95 -4.16
CA PRO A 293 1.69 14.40 -3.96
C PRO A 293 1.42 13.18 -4.86
N TYR A 294 2.03 12.04 -4.56
CA TYR A 294 2.02 10.85 -5.43
C TYR A 294 0.63 10.26 -5.78
N ASP A 295 -0.41 10.52 -4.99
CA ASP A 295 -1.77 10.02 -5.24
C ASP A 295 -2.59 10.96 -6.15
N HIS A 296 -1.91 11.82 -6.92
CA HIS A 296 -2.55 12.86 -7.73
C HIS A 296 -3.44 12.33 -8.87
N GLY A 297 -3.21 11.10 -9.36
CA GLY A 297 -4.00 10.49 -10.45
C GLY A 297 -3.87 11.16 -11.83
N LEU A 298 -3.16 12.30 -11.90
CA LEU A 298 -2.88 13.05 -13.12
C LEU A 298 -1.98 12.31 -14.11
N ARG A 299 -2.31 12.41 -15.40
CA ARG A 299 -1.43 11.95 -16.49
C ARG A 299 -0.23 12.88 -16.61
N ARG A 300 0.95 12.32 -16.86
CA ARG A 300 2.18 13.09 -17.10
C ARG A 300 2.63 12.97 -18.55
N SER A 301 2.98 14.09 -19.16
CA SER A 301 3.65 14.20 -20.45
C SER A 301 5.15 14.45 -20.25
N TYR A 302 5.98 13.82 -21.07
CA TYR A 302 7.44 13.89 -20.96
C TYR A 302 8.03 14.77 -22.07
N PRO A 303 9.19 15.43 -21.82
CA PRO A 303 9.83 16.27 -22.81
C PRO A 303 10.44 15.41 -23.93
N ARG A 304 10.42 15.92 -25.17
CA ARG A 304 11.07 15.27 -26.31
C ARG A 304 12.55 15.68 -26.37
N GLN A 305 13.42 14.73 -26.71
CA GLN A 305 14.82 15.05 -27.01
C GLN A 305 14.94 15.73 -28.37
N VAL A 306 15.57 16.90 -28.40
CA VAL A 306 15.88 17.66 -29.62
C VAL A 306 17.39 17.85 -29.70
N ASP A 307 17.93 17.75 -30.92
CA ASP A 307 19.34 18.00 -31.16
C ASP A 307 19.72 19.44 -30.81
N LEU A 308 20.76 19.61 -29.99
CA LEU A 308 21.36 20.92 -29.72
C LEU A 308 21.88 21.54 -31.03
N PRO A 309 21.65 22.84 -31.25
CA PRO A 309 22.32 23.57 -32.32
C PRO A 309 23.83 23.35 -32.27
N ALA A 310 24.49 23.25 -33.42
CA ALA A 310 25.93 22.92 -33.50
C ALA A 310 26.84 23.84 -32.66
N LYS A 311 26.41 25.09 -32.42
CA LYS A 311 27.08 26.05 -31.53
C LYS A 311 27.00 25.62 -30.06
N ASP A 312 25.82 25.22 -29.60
CA ASP A 312 25.56 24.85 -28.21
C ASP A 312 26.13 23.47 -27.90
N ARG A 313 26.11 22.54 -28.87
CA ARG A 313 26.82 21.25 -28.76
C ARG A 313 28.33 21.43 -28.58
N LYS A 314 28.97 22.28 -29.40
CA LYS A 314 30.40 22.62 -29.22
C LYS A 314 30.70 23.26 -27.86
N ARG A 315 29.77 24.04 -27.32
CA ARG A 315 29.92 24.65 -26.00
C ARG A 315 29.80 23.60 -24.89
N LEU A 316 28.83 22.70 -24.99
CA LEU A 316 28.66 21.58 -24.06
C LEU A 316 29.91 20.68 -24.04
N ASP A 317 30.43 20.31 -25.21
CA ASP A 317 31.63 19.49 -25.33
C ASP A 317 32.85 20.18 -24.70
N ALA A 318 32.99 21.51 -24.88
CA ALA A 318 34.06 22.28 -24.27
C ALA A 318 33.92 22.42 -22.75
N LEU A 319 32.71 22.58 -22.23
CA LEU A 319 32.44 22.65 -20.79
C LEU A 319 32.68 21.31 -20.11
N ARG A 320 32.27 20.20 -20.73
CA ARG A 320 32.57 18.84 -20.24
C ARG A 320 34.06 18.56 -20.20
N ALA A 321 34.79 18.92 -21.27
CA ALA A 321 36.24 18.78 -21.28
C ALA A 321 36.94 19.61 -20.18
N GLN A 322 36.43 20.82 -19.86
CA GLN A 322 36.94 21.63 -18.75
C GLN A 322 36.61 21.02 -17.39
N TYR A 323 35.42 20.45 -17.24
CA TYR A 323 35.02 19.74 -16.03
C TYR A 323 35.90 18.50 -15.81
N ASP A 324 36.07 17.66 -16.84
CA ASP A 324 36.91 16.45 -16.78
C ASP A 324 38.38 16.79 -16.49
N GLU A 325 38.92 17.86 -17.09
CA GLU A 325 40.29 18.34 -16.83
C GLU A 325 40.48 18.82 -15.39
N LEU A 326 39.50 19.54 -14.82
CA LEU A 326 39.54 19.94 -13.41
C LEU A 326 39.38 18.75 -12.47
N TYR A 327 38.52 17.79 -12.83
CA TYR A 327 38.33 16.57 -12.04
C TYR A 327 39.61 15.72 -12.01
N GLU A 328 40.27 15.50 -13.16
CA GLU A 328 41.54 14.76 -13.25
C GLU A 328 42.70 15.47 -12.54
N GLN A 329 42.72 16.81 -12.50
CA GLN A 329 43.75 17.58 -11.79
C GLN A 329 43.71 17.37 -10.27
N TYR A 330 42.55 17.03 -9.71
CA TYR A 330 42.35 16.91 -8.26
C TYR A 330 42.10 15.48 -7.77
N GLU A 331 41.92 14.50 -8.68
CA GLU A 331 41.82 13.07 -8.32
C GLU A 331 43.11 12.50 -7.67
N GLY A 332 44.23 13.24 -7.71
CA GLY A 332 45.54 12.82 -7.19
C GLY A 332 45.98 13.38 -5.84
N GLU A 333 45.20 14.24 -5.19
CA GLU A 333 45.55 14.91 -3.92
C GLU A 333 44.60 14.45 -2.78
N GLU A 334 44.88 13.26 -2.21
CA GLU A 334 43.97 12.57 -1.26
C GLU A 334 43.78 13.23 0.13
N ASP A 335 44.35 14.41 0.42
CA ASP A 335 44.35 14.97 1.80
C ASP A 335 44.20 16.52 1.91
N GLU A 336 43.80 17.25 0.86
CA GLU A 336 43.50 18.69 0.95
C GLU A 336 42.03 19.00 0.58
N GLU A 337 41.31 19.76 1.44
CA GLU A 337 39.98 20.30 1.12
C GLU A 337 40.04 21.06 -0.21
N LEU A 338 39.08 20.84 -1.12
CA LEU A 338 39.00 21.60 -2.36
C LEU A 338 39.06 23.10 -2.03
N PRO A 339 39.98 23.86 -2.64
CA PRO A 339 39.97 25.32 -2.49
C PRO A 339 38.58 25.88 -2.83
N GLU A 340 38.04 26.79 -2.02
CA GLU A 340 36.68 27.34 -2.19
C GLU A 340 36.45 27.93 -3.59
N ASP A 341 37.49 28.45 -4.24
CA ASP A 341 37.45 29.00 -5.59
C ASP A 341 37.33 27.91 -6.67
N LEU A 342 37.82 26.71 -6.42
CA LEU A 342 37.70 25.55 -7.30
C LEU A 342 36.32 24.88 -7.16
N ASP A 343 35.83 24.72 -5.93
CA ASP A 343 34.50 24.16 -5.67
C ASP A 343 33.40 25.04 -6.32
N ALA A 344 33.48 26.36 -6.12
CA ALA A 344 32.62 27.32 -6.80
C ALA A 344 32.74 27.28 -8.34
N ARG A 345 33.93 26.93 -8.87
CA ARG A 345 34.16 26.80 -10.31
C ARG A 345 33.56 25.52 -10.88
N ILE A 346 33.60 24.41 -10.13
CA ILE A 346 32.97 23.13 -10.48
C ILE A 346 31.45 23.30 -10.48
N GLU A 347 30.88 23.89 -9.43
CA GLU A 347 29.44 24.18 -9.34
C GLU A 347 28.97 25.07 -10.51
N GLN A 348 29.77 26.07 -10.90
CA GLN A 348 29.49 26.89 -12.08
C GLN A 348 29.48 26.08 -13.37
N LEU A 349 30.45 25.18 -13.58
CA LEU A 349 30.55 24.36 -14.79
C LEU A 349 29.40 23.34 -14.87
N GLU A 350 29.06 22.69 -13.77
CA GLU A 350 27.91 21.80 -13.67
C GLU A 350 26.60 22.53 -14.01
N GLY A 351 26.39 23.72 -13.46
CA GLY A 351 25.24 24.56 -13.79
C GLY A 351 25.17 24.96 -15.27
N GLU A 352 26.29 25.30 -15.91
CA GLU A 352 26.33 25.62 -17.35
C GLU A 352 26.08 24.38 -18.24
N ILE A 353 26.57 23.20 -17.81
CA ILE A 353 26.33 21.92 -18.50
C ILE A 353 24.86 21.53 -18.39
N GLU A 354 24.27 21.64 -17.20
CA GLU A 354 22.87 21.32 -16.94
C GLU A 354 21.94 22.23 -17.75
N GLN A 355 22.17 23.54 -17.77
CA GLN A 355 21.38 24.49 -18.60
C GLN A 355 21.41 24.16 -20.09
N LEU A 356 22.54 23.68 -20.61
CA LEU A 356 22.64 23.24 -22.01
C LEU A 356 21.98 21.88 -22.24
N ALA A 357 22.03 20.97 -21.26
CA ALA A 357 21.35 19.69 -21.31
C ALA A 357 19.81 19.83 -21.21
N GLU A 358 19.30 20.78 -20.44
CA GLU A 358 17.87 21.10 -20.37
C GLU A 358 17.33 21.60 -21.71
N ARG A 359 18.13 22.33 -22.50
CA ARG A 359 17.75 22.75 -23.87
C ARG A 359 17.57 21.59 -24.85
N GLN A 360 18.07 20.40 -24.53
CA GLN A 360 17.79 19.19 -25.29
C GLN A 360 16.41 18.62 -24.97
N ARG A 361 15.80 18.99 -23.84
CA ARG A 361 14.53 18.44 -23.35
C ARG A 361 13.43 19.46 -23.57
N VAL A 362 12.82 19.43 -24.75
CA VAL A 362 11.80 20.43 -25.13
C VAL A 362 10.41 19.85 -24.96
N TYR A 363 9.58 20.57 -24.21
CA TYR A 363 8.14 20.32 -24.16
C TYR A 363 7.44 21.02 -25.33
N ASP A 364 6.40 20.38 -25.87
CA ASP A 364 5.56 21.01 -26.88
C ASP A 364 4.90 22.28 -26.29
N PRO A 365 5.02 23.47 -26.92
CA PRO A 365 4.39 24.68 -26.41
C PRO A 365 2.88 24.55 -26.16
N GLU A 366 2.17 23.75 -26.97
CA GLU A 366 0.75 23.48 -26.75
C GLU A 366 0.53 22.58 -25.52
N MET A 367 1.47 21.70 -25.21
CA MET A 367 1.45 20.89 -24.00
C MET A 367 1.73 21.73 -22.75
N VAL A 368 2.74 22.61 -22.80
CA VAL A 368 3.07 23.53 -21.69
C VAL A 368 1.85 24.39 -21.31
N ALA A 369 1.07 24.84 -22.30
CA ALA A 369 -0.13 25.65 -22.06
C ALA A 369 -1.29 24.91 -21.36
N ARG A 370 -1.29 23.56 -21.35
CA ARG A 370 -2.35 22.73 -20.72
C ARG A 370 -1.88 21.92 -19.51
N ALA A 371 -0.59 21.66 -19.39
CA ALA A 371 -0.02 20.95 -18.27
C ALA A 371 0.44 21.91 -17.16
N GLY A 372 0.67 21.36 -15.99
CA GLY A 372 1.23 22.06 -14.86
C GLY A 372 2.37 21.33 -14.20
N VAL A 373 2.78 21.90 -13.07
CA VAL A 373 4.05 21.63 -12.41
C VAL A 373 3.86 21.48 -10.92
N PHE A 374 4.51 20.48 -10.34
CA PHE A 374 4.69 20.37 -8.90
C PHE A 374 6.07 20.90 -8.50
N VAL A 375 6.09 21.82 -7.55
CA VAL A 375 7.32 22.29 -6.91
C VAL A 375 7.35 21.72 -5.50
N THR A 376 8.40 20.97 -5.21
CA THR A 376 8.53 20.22 -3.96
C THR A 376 9.87 20.48 -3.31
N LEU A 377 10.00 20.08 -2.05
CA LEU A 377 11.28 20.08 -1.38
C LEU A 377 11.91 18.69 -1.52
N ASP A 378 13.18 18.62 -1.88
CA ASP A 378 13.94 17.36 -1.87
C ASP A 378 14.51 17.07 -0.48
N ARG A 379 15.35 16.04 -0.38
CA ARG A 379 15.97 15.60 0.87
C ARG A 379 17.10 16.53 1.35
N ASP A 380 17.76 17.22 0.43
CA ASP A 380 18.89 18.10 0.72
C ASP A 380 18.45 19.53 1.02
N GLY A 381 17.14 19.78 1.03
CA GLY A 381 16.57 21.09 1.28
C GLY A 381 16.66 22.01 0.06
N ARG A 382 16.66 21.47 -1.15
CA ARG A 382 16.57 22.21 -2.41
C ARG A 382 15.18 22.05 -3.04
N ALA A 383 14.79 23.03 -3.85
CA ALA A 383 13.51 22.99 -4.56
C ALA A 383 13.63 22.06 -5.78
N ARG A 384 12.75 21.05 -5.84
CA ARG A 384 12.63 20.10 -6.95
C ARG A 384 11.38 20.41 -7.77
N VAL A 385 11.56 20.52 -9.09
CA VAL A 385 10.50 20.93 -10.02
C VAL A 385 10.12 19.79 -10.95
N GLU A 386 8.91 19.26 -10.82
CA GLU A 386 8.38 18.20 -11.67
C GLU A 386 7.34 18.73 -12.65
N ARG A 387 7.68 18.71 -13.94
CA ARG A 387 6.88 19.27 -15.03
C ARG A 387 6.07 18.21 -15.78
N GLY A 388 4.96 18.64 -16.39
CA GLY A 388 4.21 17.87 -17.40
C GLY A 388 2.89 17.24 -16.95
N TYR A 389 2.28 17.67 -15.83
CA TYR A 389 1.06 17.04 -15.31
C TYR A 389 -0.22 17.65 -15.87
N ILE A 390 -1.11 16.83 -16.41
CA ILE A 390 -2.35 17.28 -17.06
C ILE A 390 -3.53 16.92 -16.16
N ARG A 391 -4.38 17.92 -15.87
CA ARG A 391 -5.62 17.69 -15.12
C ARG A 391 -6.69 17.09 -16.03
N PRO A 392 -7.61 16.25 -15.52
CA PRO A 392 -8.68 15.66 -16.32
C PRO A 392 -9.50 16.70 -17.10
N GLU A 393 -9.76 17.86 -16.51
CA GLU A 393 -10.45 18.98 -17.17
C GLU A 393 -9.68 19.60 -18.35
N ASP A 394 -8.36 19.38 -18.42
CA ASP A 394 -7.45 19.96 -19.40
C ASP A 394 -7.10 18.98 -20.55
N GLU A 395 -7.73 17.80 -20.56
CA GLU A 395 -7.50 16.77 -21.59
C GLU A 395 -8.27 17.03 -22.90
N GLN A 396 -9.36 17.82 -22.89
CA GLN A 396 -10.35 17.90 -24.00
C GLN A 396 -10.35 19.18 -24.86
N GLU A 397 -9.33 20.05 -24.81
CA GLU A 397 -9.36 21.32 -25.58
C GLU A 397 -8.96 21.22 -27.06
N HIS A 398 -8.87 20.03 -27.67
CA HIS A 398 -8.61 19.89 -29.12
C HIS A 398 -9.66 19.02 -29.83
N ASP A 399 -10.82 19.61 -30.11
CA ASP A 399 -11.74 19.13 -31.15
C ASP A 399 -11.52 19.94 -32.44
N GLY A 400 -11.01 19.27 -33.47
CA GLY A 400 -11.09 19.67 -34.88
C GLY A 400 -11.98 18.66 -35.63
N PRO A 401 -12.75 19.09 -36.65
CA PRO A 401 -14.15 18.68 -36.80
C PRO A 401 -14.37 17.35 -37.54
N ASP A 402 -15.42 16.67 -37.05
CA ASP A 402 -16.39 15.82 -37.75
C ASP A 402 -15.98 14.40 -38.19
N ALA A 403 -16.45 13.41 -37.42
CA ALA A 403 -17.34 12.38 -37.98
C ALA A 403 -18.16 11.75 -36.84
N GLY A 404 -19.41 12.17 -36.73
CA GLY A 404 -20.36 11.58 -35.80
C GLY A 404 -20.58 10.09 -36.03
N ASN A 405 -20.79 9.36 -34.93
CA ASN A 405 -21.75 8.28 -34.91
C ASN A 405 -22.26 8.06 -33.50
N ASP A 406 -23.53 8.43 -33.29
CA ASP A 406 -24.37 7.99 -32.20
C ASP A 406 -24.40 6.44 -32.17
N LEU A 407 -24.05 5.85 -31.02
CA LEU A 407 -24.66 4.58 -30.60
C LEU A 407 -24.85 4.59 -29.08
N ASP A 408 -26.12 4.74 -28.72
CA ASP A 408 -26.69 4.48 -27.41
C ASP A 408 -26.30 3.11 -26.84
N GLY A 409 -25.98 3.11 -25.54
CA GLY A 409 -26.61 2.24 -24.54
C GLY A 409 -26.18 0.78 -24.47
N ALA A 410 -25.36 0.47 -23.45
CA ALA A 410 -25.50 -0.75 -22.67
C ALA A 410 -24.83 -0.58 -21.29
N ASP A 411 -25.67 -0.55 -20.25
CA ASP A 411 -25.29 -0.91 -18.88
C ASP A 411 -24.68 -2.32 -18.86
N ASP A 412 -23.56 -2.53 -18.16
CA ASP A 412 -23.42 -3.72 -17.28
C ASP A 412 -22.30 -3.54 -16.24
N ASP A 413 -22.77 -3.49 -15.00
CA ASP A 413 -22.24 -3.97 -13.73
C ASP A 413 -20.86 -4.67 -13.59
N SER A 414 -20.29 -4.40 -12.41
CA SER A 414 -19.38 -5.24 -11.59
C SER A 414 -17.86 -4.90 -11.58
N PRO A 415 -17.14 -5.19 -10.46
CA PRO A 415 -17.36 -4.66 -9.11
C PRO A 415 -16.03 -4.17 -8.48
N SER A 416 -16.13 -3.11 -7.69
CA SER A 416 -15.05 -2.64 -6.80
C SER A 416 -14.82 -3.64 -5.66
N ALA A 417 -13.64 -4.25 -5.60
CA ALA A 417 -13.17 -5.04 -4.46
C ALA A 417 -11.89 -4.41 -3.88
N GLY A 418 -12.09 -3.61 -2.81
CA GLY A 418 -11.04 -3.27 -1.87
C GLY A 418 -10.82 -4.40 -0.87
N ALA A 419 -9.57 -4.77 -0.65
CA ALA A 419 -9.14 -5.60 0.48
C ALA A 419 -7.69 -5.25 0.83
N GLY A 420 -7.52 -4.31 1.76
CA GLY A 420 -6.25 -4.05 2.43
C GLY A 420 -6.46 -4.25 3.92
N ASP A 421 -6.03 -5.40 4.44
CA ASP A 421 -5.88 -5.64 5.86
C ASP A 421 -4.40 -5.87 6.16
N ASP A 422 -3.96 -5.18 7.20
CA ASP A 422 -2.61 -5.09 7.74
C ASP A 422 -2.09 -6.42 8.29
N LEU A 423 -0.78 -6.66 8.17
CA LEU A 423 -0.06 -7.58 9.03
C LEU A 423 1.21 -6.93 9.58
N SER A 424 1.07 -6.29 10.74
CA SER A 424 2.19 -5.97 11.64
C SER A 424 2.69 -7.22 12.36
N ALA A 425 4.02 -7.35 12.39
CA ALA A 425 4.75 -8.40 13.08
C ALA A 425 4.56 -8.36 14.61
N ALA A 426 4.15 -9.48 15.19
CA ALA A 426 4.39 -9.77 16.59
C ALA A 426 5.69 -10.57 16.72
N GLN A 427 6.63 -10.04 17.49
CA GLN A 427 7.81 -10.75 17.98
C GLN A 427 7.37 -11.83 18.98
N ASP A 428 7.65 -13.08 18.62
CA ASP A 428 7.89 -14.21 19.52
C ASP A 428 9.14 -14.89 18.93
N SER A 429 10.17 -15.30 19.65
CA SER A 429 10.31 -15.52 21.08
C SER A 429 11.78 -15.75 21.38
N ASP A 430 12.16 -15.36 22.59
CA ASP A 430 12.83 -16.18 23.58
C ASP A 430 13.77 -17.31 23.12
N SER A 431 15.00 -17.19 23.60
CA SER A 431 16.08 -18.16 23.53
C SER A 431 15.73 -19.44 24.30
N THR A 432 15.51 -20.54 23.58
CA THR A 432 15.81 -21.89 24.07
C THR A 432 16.49 -22.70 22.96
N GLU A 433 17.77 -23.01 23.20
CA GLU A 433 18.55 -23.96 22.42
C GLU A 433 17.97 -25.37 22.63
N ASP A 434 17.48 -25.99 21.55
CA ASP A 434 17.38 -27.45 21.44
C ASP A 434 17.69 -27.85 20.00
N ALA A 435 18.80 -28.57 19.84
CA ALA A 435 19.30 -29.08 18.57
C ALA A 435 18.39 -30.20 18.05
N ARG A 436 17.59 -29.91 17.02
CA ARG A 436 17.01 -30.92 16.14
C ARG A 436 17.28 -30.51 14.69
N GLU A 437 17.92 -31.39 13.93
CA GLU A 437 18.03 -31.28 12.47
C GLU A 437 16.62 -31.18 11.86
N GLY A 438 16.41 -30.20 10.98
CA GLY A 438 15.19 -30.11 10.17
C GLY A 438 14.13 -29.07 10.57
N LYS A 439 14.47 -28.02 11.35
CA LYS A 439 13.53 -26.87 11.47
C LYS A 439 13.35 -26.20 10.09
N PRO A 440 12.10 -25.95 9.63
CA PRO A 440 11.85 -25.22 8.39
C PRO A 440 12.45 -23.81 8.46
N LEU A 441 12.84 -23.26 7.31
CA LEU A 441 13.31 -21.87 7.22
C LEU A 441 12.22 -20.90 7.73
N PRO A 442 12.57 -19.79 8.39
CA PRO A 442 11.60 -18.77 8.80
C PRO A 442 10.81 -18.25 7.59
N ASP A 443 9.49 -18.03 7.75
CA ASP A 443 8.61 -17.56 6.67
C ASP A 443 9.12 -16.27 5.99
N LEU A 444 9.67 -15.34 6.79
CA LEU A 444 10.27 -14.11 6.28
C LEU A 444 11.51 -14.36 5.41
N LEU A 445 12.30 -15.40 5.72
CA LEU A 445 13.47 -15.77 4.91
C LEU A 445 13.04 -16.53 3.64
N VAL A 446 11.98 -17.34 3.71
CA VAL A 446 11.42 -18.01 2.53
C VAL A 446 10.86 -17.00 1.52
N ARG A 447 10.10 -16.00 1.99
CA ARG A 447 9.60 -14.90 1.17
C ARG A 447 10.74 -14.14 0.49
N ASP A 448 11.79 -13.82 1.25
CA ASP A 448 12.95 -13.07 0.77
C ASP A 448 13.72 -13.83 -0.31
N LEU A 449 14.05 -15.10 -0.07
CA LEU A 449 14.73 -15.95 -1.07
C LEU A 449 13.88 -16.14 -2.35
N THR A 450 12.58 -16.36 -2.21
CA THR A 450 11.70 -16.52 -3.38
C THR A 450 11.48 -15.22 -4.16
N ALA A 451 11.61 -14.06 -3.52
CA ALA A 451 11.64 -12.76 -4.19
C ALA A 451 12.91 -12.60 -5.05
N HIS A 452 14.08 -12.95 -4.53
CA HIS A 452 15.32 -12.96 -5.33
C HIS A 452 15.24 -13.93 -6.51
N ARG A 453 14.71 -15.14 -6.32
CA ARG A 453 14.48 -16.10 -7.42
C ARG A 453 13.53 -15.54 -8.48
N THR A 454 12.44 -14.89 -8.05
CA THR A 454 11.48 -14.25 -8.96
C THR A 454 12.16 -13.16 -9.77
N LEU A 455 12.99 -12.32 -9.15
CA LEU A 455 13.75 -11.29 -9.86
C LEU A 455 14.71 -11.90 -10.90
N GLY A 456 15.41 -12.98 -10.55
CA GLY A 456 16.25 -13.72 -11.49
C GLY A 456 15.45 -14.27 -12.67
N LEU A 457 14.26 -14.82 -12.43
CA LEU A 457 13.35 -15.28 -13.49
C LEU A 457 12.91 -14.15 -14.42
N ARG A 458 12.58 -12.97 -13.87
CA ARG A 458 12.20 -11.81 -14.69
C ARG A 458 13.35 -11.38 -15.61
N LEU A 459 14.57 -11.33 -15.07
CA LEU A 459 15.75 -10.97 -15.86
C LEU A 459 15.98 -12.00 -16.98
N ALA A 460 16.09 -13.29 -16.63
CA ALA A 460 16.37 -14.36 -17.58
C ALA A 460 15.27 -14.50 -18.65
N LEU A 461 13.99 -14.33 -18.31
CA LEU A 461 12.89 -14.38 -19.26
C LEU A 461 12.87 -13.18 -20.21
N GLY A 462 13.20 -11.98 -19.71
CA GLY A 462 13.24 -10.76 -20.50
C GLY A 462 14.34 -10.76 -21.56
N GLU A 463 15.41 -11.53 -21.33
CA GLU A 463 16.53 -11.72 -22.26
C GLU A 463 16.27 -12.86 -23.27
N GLN A 464 15.20 -13.64 -23.12
CA GLN A 464 14.90 -14.81 -23.94
C GLN A 464 13.51 -14.71 -24.59
N PRO A 465 13.35 -13.93 -25.68
CA PRO A 465 12.04 -13.70 -26.30
C PRO A 465 11.30 -14.95 -26.76
N GLY A 466 12.02 -15.98 -27.19
CA GLY A 466 11.43 -17.27 -27.56
C GLY A 466 10.77 -17.98 -26.37
N VAL A 467 11.43 -17.98 -25.20
CA VAL A 467 10.89 -18.58 -23.98
C VAL A 467 9.74 -17.74 -23.42
N ALA A 468 9.82 -16.40 -23.53
CA ALA A 468 8.74 -15.50 -23.16
C ALA A 468 7.45 -15.76 -23.96
N LEU A 469 7.57 -16.00 -25.28
CA LEU A 469 6.43 -16.34 -26.13
C LEU A 469 5.78 -17.66 -25.71
N ILE A 470 6.59 -18.67 -25.42
CA ILE A 470 6.11 -19.96 -24.92
C ILE A 470 5.40 -19.79 -23.57
N ALA A 471 5.99 -19.03 -22.65
CA ALA A 471 5.43 -18.80 -21.32
C ALA A 471 4.08 -18.07 -21.35
N VAL A 472 3.95 -17.02 -22.17
CA VAL A 472 2.68 -16.29 -22.36
C VAL A 472 1.65 -17.14 -23.10
N THR A 473 2.05 -17.88 -24.14
CA THR A 473 1.13 -18.78 -24.86
C THR A 473 0.59 -19.87 -23.94
N HIS A 474 1.45 -20.45 -23.10
CA HIS A 474 1.05 -21.40 -22.07
C HIS A 474 0.05 -20.79 -21.09
N ALA A 475 0.31 -19.57 -20.59
CA ALA A 475 -0.59 -18.89 -19.67
C ALA A 475 -1.97 -18.59 -20.29
N LEU A 476 -2.00 -18.09 -21.52
CA LEU A 476 -3.24 -17.82 -22.26
C LEU A 476 -4.02 -19.11 -22.59
N ALA A 477 -3.33 -20.19 -22.98
CA ALA A 477 -3.97 -21.47 -23.26
C ALA A 477 -4.55 -22.12 -21.99
N ALA A 478 -3.86 -22.04 -20.85
CA ALA A 478 -4.37 -22.52 -19.56
C ALA A 478 -5.68 -21.80 -19.17
N GLN A 479 -5.74 -20.49 -19.34
CA GLN A 479 -6.93 -19.68 -19.06
C GLN A 479 -8.09 -19.98 -20.03
N ALA A 480 -7.79 -20.09 -21.33
CA ALA A 480 -8.80 -20.26 -22.38
C ALA A 480 -9.40 -21.67 -22.42
N PHE A 481 -8.60 -22.71 -22.18
CA PHE A 481 -9.02 -24.10 -22.40
C PHE A 481 -9.26 -24.90 -21.12
N TYR A 482 -8.69 -24.48 -20.00
CA TYR A 482 -8.77 -25.23 -18.75
C TYR A 482 -9.51 -24.49 -17.63
N HIS A 483 -9.90 -23.21 -17.83
CA HIS A 483 -10.60 -22.38 -16.84
C HIS A 483 -9.88 -22.28 -15.48
N VAL A 484 -8.55 -22.35 -15.51
CA VAL A 484 -7.70 -22.26 -14.32
C VAL A 484 -6.91 -20.95 -14.39
N GLY A 485 -7.37 -19.91 -13.69
CA GLY A 485 -6.76 -18.58 -13.71
C GLY A 485 -5.58 -18.40 -12.76
N ASP A 486 -5.49 -19.21 -11.70
CA ASP A 486 -4.61 -18.96 -10.55
C ASP A 486 -3.42 -19.94 -10.43
N GLU A 487 -3.18 -20.79 -11.44
CA GLU A 487 -2.15 -21.85 -11.38
C GLU A 487 -0.89 -21.54 -12.21
N THR A 488 -0.81 -20.38 -12.87
CA THR A 488 0.36 -19.95 -13.64
C THR A 488 1.21 -18.96 -12.85
N CYS A 489 2.55 -19.04 -12.98
CA CYS A 489 3.48 -18.06 -12.40
C CYS A 489 3.55 -16.72 -13.16
N LEU A 490 2.87 -16.63 -14.31
CA LEU A 490 2.62 -15.37 -15.02
C LEU A 490 1.25 -14.84 -14.56
N GLU A 491 1.25 -13.71 -13.86
CA GLU A 491 0.04 -12.99 -13.46
C GLU A 491 -0.27 -11.95 -14.54
N ILE A 492 -0.78 -12.36 -15.70
CA ILE A 492 -1.13 -11.43 -16.79
C ILE A 492 -2.40 -10.64 -16.38
N ARG A 493 -2.19 -9.57 -15.61
CA ARG A 493 -3.06 -8.42 -15.36
C ARG A 493 -2.17 -7.19 -15.18
N ALA A 494 -2.33 -6.15 -16.00
CA ALA A 494 -1.54 -4.93 -15.83
C ALA A 494 -2.09 -4.11 -14.65
N THR A 495 -1.41 -4.14 -13.49
CA THR A 495 -1.69 -3.24 -12.36
C THR A 495 -0.36 -2.70 -11.83
N ASP A 496 -0.21 -1.37 -11.79
CA ASP A 496 0.96 -0.70 -11.20
C ASP A 496 0.66 -0.31 -9.74
N THR A 497 1.55 -0.63 -8.80
CA THR A 497 1.36 -0.33 -7.36
C THR A 497 2.59 0.39 -6.81
N PRO A 498 2.45 1.66 -6.37
CA PRO A 498 3.59 2.48 -5.98
C PRO A 498 4.25 1.99 -4.68
N LEU A 499 5.59 1.92 -4.68
CA LEU A 499 6.40 1.33 -3.59
C LEU A 499 6.60 2.24 -2.37
N ARG A 500 6.38 3.55 -2.53
CA ARG A 500 6.54 4.58 -1.49
C ARG A 500 5.74 4.34 -0.21
N GLY A 501 4.58 3.67 -0.32
CA GLY A 501 3.73 3.33 0.82
C GLY A 501 4.38 2.31 1.76
N HIS A 502 5.47 1.68 1.32
CA HIS A 502 6.13 0.59 2.02
C HIS A 502 7.49 0.97 2.63
N ALA A 503 8.09 2.09 2.23
CA ALA A 503 9.34 2.58 2.80
C ALA A 503 9.54 4.09 2.57
N ALA A 504 9.78 4.83 3.66
CA ALA A 504 10.07 6.26 3.58
C ALA A 504 11.44 6.50 2.90
N GLY A 505 11.47 7.40 1.92
CA GLY A 505 12.66 7.74 1.15
C GLY A 505 13.13 6.68 0.15
N ILE A 506 12.30 5.65 -0.15
CA ILE A 506 12.67 4.59 -1.11
C ILE A 506 12.82 5.12 -2.53
N ASP A 507 11.99 6.10 -2.90
CA ASP A 507 12.03 6.74 -4.22
C ASP A 507 13.31 7.58 -4.42
N ASP A 508 13.95 7.98 -3.32
CA ASP A 508 15.18 8.78 -3.30
C ASP A 508 16.45 7.92 -3.35
N THR A 509 16.31 6.59 -3.37
CA THR A 509 17.47 5.69 -3.48
C THR A 509 18.02 5.70 -4.91
N SER A 510 19.33 5.47 -5.06
CA SER A 510 19.95 5.34 -6.39
C SER A 510 19.30 4.24 -7.24
N ALA A 511 18.74 3.20 -6.62
CA ALA A 511 18.01 2.14 -7.30
C ALA A 511 16.64 2.61 -7.83
N ALA A 512 15.90 3.40 -7.06
CA ALA A 512 14.65 4.00 -7.51
C ALA A 512 14.89 5.08 -8.56
N GLN A 513 15.95 5.88 -8.43
CA GLN A 513 16.39 6.85 -9.43
C GLN A 513 16.79 6.16 -10.74
N ALA A 514 17.51 5.04 -10.70
CA ALA A 514 17.86 4.26 -11.88
C ALA A 514 16.64 3.62 -12.55
N LEU A 515 15.66 3.14 -11.76
CA LEU A 515 14.40 2.60 -12.26
C LEU A 515 13.54 3.70 -12.91
N ALA A 516 13.45 4.87 -12.28
CA ALA A 516 12.78 6.04 -12.81
C ALA A 516 13.45 6.52 -14.11
N ALA A 517 14.78 6.61 -14.16
CA ALA A 517 15.52 6.98 -15.36
C ALA A 517 15.31 5.98 -16.52
N ARG A 518 15.24 4.68 -16.23
CA ARG A 518 14.93 3.64 -17.23
C ARG A 518 13.50 3.75 -17.74
N HIS A 519 12.54 4.02 -16.86
CA HIS A 519 11.15 4.26 -17.23
C HIS A 519 11.03 5.52 -18.09
N GLU A 520 11.68 6.62 -17.69
CA GLU A 520 11.74 7.88 -18.45
C GLU A 520 12.37 7.69 -19.83
N ALA A 521 13.42 6.86 -19.96
CA ALA A 521 14.05 6.56 -21.25
C ALA A 521 13.12 5.82 -22.22
N TRP A 522 12.23 4.96 -21.72
CA TRP A 522 11.20 4.32 -22.54
C TRP A 522 10.01 5.24 -22.79
N ALA A 523 9.56 5.99 -21.78
CA ALA A 523 8.49 6.97 -21.89
C ALA A 523 8.81 8.06 -22.94
N ALA A 524 10.08 8.47 -23.04
CA ALA A 524 10.54 9.41 -24.06
C ALA A 524 10.42 8.89 -25.51
N GLN A 525 10.27 7.58 -25.70
CA GLN A 525 10.11 6.93 -27.01
C GLN A 525 8.66 6.54 -27.31
N MET A 526 7.77 6.62 -26.32
CA MET A 526 6.37 6.24 -26.50
C MET A 526 5.60 7.34 -27.25
N PRO A 527 4.65 6.98 -28.13
CA PRO A 527 3.72 7.95 -28.70
C PRO A 527 2.94 8.67 -27.59
N SER A 528 2.66 9.96 -27.80
CA SER A 528 1.97 10.81 -26.84
C SER A 528 0.48 10.45 -26.66
N GLU A 529 -0.11 9.82 -27.68
CA GLU A 529 -1.51 9.38 -27.70
C GLU A 529 -1.57 7.86 -27.89
N VAL A 530 -2.46 7.19 -27.14
CA VAL A 530 -2.60 5.72 -27.15
C VAL A 530 -3.03 5.20 -28.53
N GLU A 531 -3.73 6.03 -29.30
CA GLU A 531 -4.20 5.72 -30.66
C GLU A 531 -3.05 5.45 -31.64
N ASP A 532 -1.89 6.08 -31.41
CA ASP A 532 -0.69 5.92 -32.23
C ASP A 532 0.16 4.70 -31.84
N LEU A 533 -0.12 4.09 -30.67
CA LEU A 533 0.63 2.94 -30.14
C LEU A 533 0.60 1.75 -31.10
N TRP A 534 -0.54 1.53 -31.76
CA TRP A 534 -0.68 0.48 -32.77
C TRP A 534 0.27 0.72 -33.95
N ALA A 535 0.34 1.95 -34.46
CA ALA A 535 1.24 2.32 -35.55
C ALA A 535 2.71 2.16 -35.14
N PHE A 536 3.08 2.58 -33.93
CA PHE A 536 4.43 2.40 -33.38
C PHE A 536 4.82 0.92 -33.26
N VAL A 537 4.01 0.09 -32.60
CA VAL A 537 4.30 -1.34 -32.42
C VAL A 537 4.35 -2.06 -33.77
N THR A 538 3.49 -1.71 -34.72
CA THR A 538 3.52 -2.28 -36.07
C THR A 538 4.73 -1.84 -36.90
N SER A 539 5.37 -0.72 -36.58
CA SER A 539 6.58 -0.22 -37.24
C SER A 539 7.87 -0.88 -36.78
N LEU A 540 7.88 -1.51 -35.60
CA LEU A 540 9.03 -2.26 -35.10
C LEU A 540 9.28 -3.49 -35.96
N ASP A 541 10.55 -3.79 -36.25
CA ASP A 541 10.90 -5.10 -36.79
C ASP A 541 10.57 -6.23 -35.79
N ASP A 542 10.54 -7.46 -36.29
CA ASP A 542 10.11 -8.62 -35.50
C ASP A 542 11.01 -8.86 -34.28
N GLU A 543 12.31 -8.58 -34.39
CA GLU A 543 13.29 -8.77 -33.31
C GLU A 543 13.06 -7.79 -32.15
N ARG A 544 12.88 -6.50 -32.46
CA ARG A 544 12.61 -5.45 -31.47
C ARG A 544 11.22 -5.60 -30.87
N ARG A 545 10.23 -6.01 -31.67
CA ARG A 545 8.87 -6.30 -31.19
C ARG A 545 8.85 -7.48 -30.23
N MET A 546 9.58 -8.55 -30.54
CA MET A 546 9.72 -9.70 -29.66
C MET A 546 10.51 -9.38 -28.39
N SER A 547 11.51 -8.52 -28.46
CA SER A 547 12.24 -8.04 -27.27
C SER A 547 11.35 -7.20 -26.34
N LEU A 548 10.54 -6.31 -26.90
CA LEU A 548 9.55 -5.54 -26.15
C LEU A 548 8.50 -6.47 -25.51
N PHE A 549 8.00 -7.45 -26.27
CA PHE A 549 7.09 -8.46 -25.77
C PHE A 549 7.70 -9.26 -24.60
N ALA A 550 8.95 -9.71 -24.73
CA ALA A 550 9.65 -10.45 -23.69
C ALA A 550 9.82 -9.63 -22.41
N HIS A 551 10.16 -8.35 -22.55
CA HIS A 551 10.27 -7.42 -21.44
C HIS A 551 8.94 -7.24 -20.70
N CYS A 552 7.84 -7.03 -21.43
CA CYS A 552 6.50 -6.91 -20.86
C CYS A 552 6.05 -8.22 -20.18
N ALA A 553 6.31 -9.37 -20.82
CA ALA A 553 5.98 -10.68 -20.25
C ALA A 553 6.76 -10.96 -18.96
N ALA A 554 8.06 -10.68 -18.96
CA ALA A 554 8.93 -10.82 -17.79
C ALA A 554 8.43 -10.00 -16.59
N ALA A 555 7.95 -8.78 -16.80
CA ALA A 555 7.42 -7.95 -15.72
C ALA A 555 6.24 -8.60 -14.97
N THR A 556 5.53 -9.55 -15.60
CA THR A 556 4.37 -10.25 -15.01
C THR A 556 4.70 -11.53 -14.23
N VAL A 557 5.95 -11.98 -14.22
CA VAL A 557 6.33 -13.20 -13.48
C VAL A 557 6.30 -12.91 -11.98
N PHE A 558 5.56 -13.69 -11.20
CA PHE A 558 5.49 -13.57 -9.75
C PHE A 558 5.47 -14.94 -9.07
N ALA A 559 6.56 -15.30 -8.39
CA ALA A 559 6.76 -16.61 -7.76
C ALA A 559 7.22 -16.48 -6.29
N VAL A 560 6.74 -15.44 -5.59
CA VAL A 560 7.07 -15.20 -4.18
C VAL A 560 6.16 -16.02 -3.27
N ARG A 561 6.74 -16.77 -2.34
CA ARG A 561 5.99 -17.61 -1.41
C ARG A 561 5.54 -16.82 -0.19
N LEU A 562 4.22 -16.61 -0.05
CA LEU A 562 3.58 -15.92 1.08
C LEU A 562 2.98 -16.92 2.09
N ARG A 563 2.86 -16.50 3.37
CA ARG A 563 2.44 -17.36 4.50
C ARG A 563 1.03 -17.95 4.35
N TRP A 564 0.15 -17.26 3.65
CA TRP A 564 -1.24 -17.66 3.40
C TRP A 564 -1.44 -18.28 2.00
N ASP A 565 -0.37 -18.42 1.21
CA ASP A 565 -0.48 -18.91 -0.15
C ASP A 565 -0.70 -20.42 -0.19
N ARG A 566 -1.80 -20.85 -0.82
CA ARG A 566 -2.15 -22.27 -1.02
C ARG A 566 -1.87 -22.75 -2.45
N ARG A 567 -1.30 -21.90 -3.31
CA ARG A 567 -1.05 -22.16 -4.74
C ARG A 567 0.22 -23.00 -4.97
N SER A 568 0.18 -24.30 -4.69
CA SER A 568 1.30 -25.23 -4.94
C SER A 568 1.72 -25.24 -6.42
N SER A 569 0.74 -25.18 -7.32
CA SER A 569 0.90 -25.23 -8.78
C SER A 569 1.65 -24.02 -9.37
N VAL A 570 1.53 -22.83 -8.76
CA VAL A 570 2.27 -21.62 -9.18
C VAL A 570 3.78 -21.77 -8.95
N LEU A 571 4.16 -22.38 -7.83
CA LEU A 571 5.57 -22.65 -7.52
C LEU A 571 6.13 -23.75 -8.42
N GLU A 572 5.36 -24.79 -8.71
CA GLU A 572 5.73 -25.81 -9.70
C GLU A 572 5.88 -25.22 -11.11
N GLY A 573 5.01 -24.28 -11.49
CA GLY A 573 5.13 -23.53 -12.74
C GLY A 573 6.38 -22.63 -12.78
N ALA A 574 6.75 -22.01 -11.65
CA ALA A 574 7.96 -21.22 -11.54
C ALA A 574 9.23 -22.08 -11.65
N ASP A 575 9.22 -23.31 -11.14
CA ASP A 575 10.32 -24.25 -11.30
C ASP A 575 10.49 -24.70 -12.76
N ARG A 576 9.39 -25.00 -13.47
CA ARG A 576 9.45 -25.28 -14.92
C ARG A 576 9.95 -24.08 -15.73
N LEU A 577 9.56 -22.86 -15.35
CA LEU A 577 10.06 -21.65 -15.99
C LEU A 577 11.56 -21.46 -15.71
N ALA A 578 12.01 -21.72 -14.48
CA ALA A 578 13.43 -21.67 -14.11
C ALA A 578 14.27 -22.65 -14.92
N GLU A 579 13.76 -23.87 -15.15
CA GLU A 579 14.38 -24.85 -16.04
C GLU A 579 14.43 -24.34 -17.48
N ALA A 580 13.31 -23.81 -17.99
CA ALA A 580 13.21 -23.34 -19.37
C ALA A 580 14.15 -22.17 -19.69
N VAL A 581 14.33 -21.24 -18.76
CA VAL A 581 15.28 -20.11 -18.94
C VAL A 581 16.70 -20.46 -18.49
N SER A 582 16.94 -21.69 -17.99
CA SER A 582 18.21 -22.12 -17.40
C SER A 582 18.69 -21.16 -16.31
N LEU A 583 17.80 -20.83 -15.37
CA LEU A 583 18.05 -19.82 -14.34
C LEU A 583 19.28 -20.18 -13.50
N ASP A 584 20.26 -19.28 -13.50
CA ASP A 584 21.44 -19.33 -12.63
C ASP A 584 21.42 -18.16 -11.64
N MET A 585 21.19 -18.47 -10.37
CA MET A 585 21.17 -17.47 -9.30
C MET A 585 22.56 -17.17 -8.73
N THR A 586 23.61 -17.88 -9.13
CA THR A 586 24.97 -17.69 -8.56
C THR A 586 25.57 -16.34 -8.93
N ALA A 587 25.18 -15.78 -10.07
CA ALA A 587 25.55 -14.43 -10.51
C ALA A 587 24.75 -13.30 -9.81
N HIS A 588 23.66 -13.64 -9.12
CA HIS A 588 22.67 -12.66 -8.65
C HIS A 588 22.44 -12.69 -7.13
N TRP A 589 22.98 -13.67 -6.41
CA TRP A 589 22.77 -13.81 -4.97
C TRP A 589 23.95 -14.49 -4.26
N GLN A 590 24.27 -14.05 -3.04
CA GLN A 590 25.34 -14.62 -2.21
C GLN A 590 24.91 -14.85 -0.74
N PRO A 591 25.42 -15.92 -0.08
CA PRO A 591 25.05 -16.29 1.28
C PRO A 591 25.82 -15.46 2.33
N THR A 592 25.42 -14.21 2.55
CA THR A 592 26.05 -13.36 3.59
C THR A 592 25.45 -13.61 4.98
N ALA A 593 26.14 -13.13 6.02
CA ALA A 593 25.67 -13.10 7.40
C ALA A 593 24.32 -12.37 7.51
N ASN A 594 24.14 -11.29 6.76
CA ASN A 594 22.89 -10.52 6.77
C ASN A 594 21.80 -11.16 5.90
N ALA A 595 22.14 -11.71 4.73
CA ALA A 595 21.15 -12.24 3.80
C ALA A 595 20.58 -13.61 4.24
N TYR A 596 21.42 -14.51 4.75
CA TYR A 596 21.01 -15.89 5.06
C TYR A 596 21.61 -16.43 6.36
N LEU A 597 22.94 -16.36 6.53
CA LEU A 597 23.64 -17.14 7.55
C LEU A 597 23.28 -16.69 8.99
N GLY A 598 23.06 -15.40 9.23
CA GLY A 598 22.59 -14.90 10.54
C GLY A 598 21.11 -15.19 10.83
N ARG A 599 20.34 -15.53 9.80
CA ARG A 599 18.87 -15.71 9.86
C ARG A 599 18.45 -17.17 10.00
N VAL A 600 19.40 -18.10 9.89
CA VAL A 600 19.18 -19.55 10.07
C VAL A 600 19.80 -20.07 11.37
N THR A 601 19.52 -21.32 11.70
CA THR A 601 20.09 -21.98 12.90
C THR A 601 21.58 -22.27 12.71
N LYS A 602 22.36 -22.38 13.81
CA LYS A 602 23.77 -22.78 13.73
C LYS A 602 23.99 -24.10 12.97
N ALA A 603 23.06 -25.04 13.11
CA ALA A 603 23.09 -26.31 12.37
C ALA A 603 22.97 -26.09 10.85
N GLN A 604 22.09 -25.18 10.41
CA GLN A 604 21.96 -24.82 9.00
C GLN A 604 23.17 -24.04 8.47
N ILE A 605 23.83 -23.21 9.29
CA ILE A 605 25.10 -22.55 8.94
C ILE A 605 26.19 -23.60 8.71
N ALA A 606 26.36 -24.55 9.64
CA ALA A 606 27.33 -25.63 9.50
C ALA A 606 27.04 -26.50 8.27
N GLN A 607 25.77 -26.79 8.00
CA GLN A 607 25.36 -27.54 6.81
C GLN A 607 25.69 -26.78 5.50
N ALA A 608 25.49 -25.46 5.45
CA ALA A 608 25.85 -24.66 4.29
C ALA A 608 27.37 -24.72 4.01
N VAL A 609 28.20 -24.56 5.06
CA VAL A 609 29.68 -24.65 4.94
C VAL A 609 30.13 -26.06 4.56
N ARG A 610 29.46 -27.09 5.07
CA ARG A 610 29.70 -28.48 4.67
C ARG A 610 29.44 -28.71 3.18
N GLU A 611 28.33 -28.19 2.68
CA GLU A 611 27.93 -28.33 1.28
C GLU A 611 28.79 -27.48 0.33
N GLY A 612 29.15 -26.26 0.72
CA GLY A 612 29.89 -25.33 -0.14
C GLY A 612 31.41 -25.42 -0.03
N VAL A 613 31.95 -25.98 1.07
CA VAL A 613 33.39 -25.98 1.37
C VAL A 613 33.89 -27.36 1.78
N SER A 614 33.66 -27.79 3.03
CA SER A 614 34.07 -29.10 3.54
C SER A 614 33.52 -29.39 4.95
N ASP A 615 33.51 -30.67 5.34
CA ASP A 615 33.17 -31.10 6.70
C ASP A 615 34.10 -30.51 7.78
N GLU A 616 35.41 -30.46 7.49
CA GLU A 616 36.43 -29.98 8.43
C GLU A 616 36.27 -28.49 8.79
N GLU A 617 35.88 -27.65 7.82
CA GLU A 617 35.64 -26.23 8.05
C GLU A 617 34.34 -26.01 8.85
N ALA A 618 33.31 -26.80 8.57
CA ALA A 618 32.04 -26.76 9.32
C ALA A 618 32.25 -27.10 10.81
N GLU A 619 33.08 -28.11 11.11
CA GLU A 619 33.44 -28.48 12.48
C GLU A 619 34.23 -27.37 13.20
N ARG A 620 35.13 -26.68 12.50
CA ARG A 620 35.93 -25.58 13.07
C ARG A 620 35.09 -24.39 13.55
N ILE A 621 34.02 -24.07 12.83
CA ILE A 621 33.13 -22.95 13.20
C ILE A 621 31.99 -23.37 14.15
N ALA A 622 31.73 -24.66 14.34
CA ALA A 622 30.58 -25.17 15.08
C ALA A 622 30.53 -24.73 16.57
N SER A 623 31.68 -24.52 17.19
CA SER A 623 31.80 -24.08 18.59
C SER A 623 31.58 -22.56 18.79
N MET A 624 31.51 -21.80 17.70
CA MET A 624 31.38 -20.34 17.77
C MET A 624 29.98 -19.89 18.24
N LYS A 625 29.91 -18.66 18.76
CA LYS A 625 28.64 -17.98 18.99
C LYS A 625 27.98 -17.66 17.63
N LYS A 626 26.65 -17.50 17.61
CA LYS A 626 25.86 -17.46 16.36
C LYS A 626 26.34 -16.39 15.37
N GLN A 627 26.56 -15.16 15.83
CA GLN A 627 26.98 -14.07 14.96
C GLN A 627 28.42 -14.29 14.42
N PRO A 628 29.44 -14.56 15.26
CA PRO A 628 30.77 -14.91 14.75
C PRO A 628 30.81 -16.13 13.81
N MET A 629 29.93 -17.12 14.04
CA MET A 629 29.78 -18.28 13.16
C MET A 629 29.26 -17.89 11.78
N ALA A 630 28.28 -16.99 11.72
CA ALA A 630 27.73 -16.47 10.47
C ALA A 630 28.79 -15.68 9.68
N ASP A 631 29.53 -14.79 10.35
CA ASP A 631 30.59 -13.99 9.71
C ASP A 631 31.76 -14.87 9.21
N ALA A 632 32.09 -15.94 9.94
CA ALA A 632 33.08 -16.92 9.51
C ALA A 632 32.60 -17.75 8.31
N ALA A 633 31.35 -18.20 8.35
CA ALA A 633 30.74 -18.95 7.26
C ALA A 633 30.61 -18.12 5.97
N GLU A 634 30.33 -16.82 6.07
CA GLU A 634 30.29 -15.91 4.92
C GLU A 634 31.65 -15.86 4.21
N ARG A 635 32.75 -15.69 4.96
CA ARG A 635 34.10 -15.70 4.39
C ARG A 635 34.47 -17.02 3.74
N LEU A 636 34.02 -18.13 4.31
CA LEU A 636 34.29 -19.48 3.79
C LEU A 636 33.49 -19.78 2.52
N LEU A 637 32.24 -19.31 2.45
CA LEU A 637 31.35 -19.54 1.31
C LEU A 637 31.54 -18.54 0.16
N ALA A 638 32.21 -17.42 0.41
CA ALA A 638 32.52 -16.43 -0.61
C ALA A 638 33.25 -17.07 -1.81
N GLY A 639 32.71 -16.86 -3.02
CA GLY A 639 33.30 -17.38 -4.26
C GLY A 639 33.07 -18.87 -4.54
N THR A 640 32.37 -19.61 -3.67
CA THR A 640 32.07 -21.04 -3.88
C THR A 640 30.88 -21.28 -4.83
N GLY A 641 30.07 -20.25 -5.10
CA GLY A 641 28.82 -20.38 -5.83
C GLY A 641 27.72 -21.11 -5.06
N TRP A 642 27.89 -21.35 -3.76
CA TRP A 642 26.88 -22.02 -2.96
C TRP A 642 25.60 -21.19 -2.83
N LEU A 643 24.45 -21.85 -3.01
CA LEU A 643 23.12 -21.28 -2.87
C LEU A 643 22.23 -22.12 -1.93
N PRO A 644 21.31 -21.51 -1.16
CA PRO A 644 20.24 -22.22 -0.47
C PRO A 644 19.34 -22.98 -1.45
N ALA A 645 18.73 -24.08 -1.00
CA ALA A 645 17.89 -24.95 -1.84
C ALA A 645 16.80 -24.19 -2.64
N LEU A 646 16.17 -23.16 -2.04
CA LEU A 646 15.14 -22.36 -2.71
C LEU A 646 15.65 -21.51 -3.89
N LEU A 647 16.96 -21.29 -3.99
CA LEU A 647 17.58 -20.55 -5.10
C LEU A 647 18.21 -21.45 -6.16
N ARG A 648 18.22 -22.78 -5.94
CA ARG A 648 18.78 -23.75 -6.89
C ARG A 648 17.73 -24.09 -7.96
N THR A 649 18.16 -24.18 -9.21
CA THR A 649 17.34 -24.74 -10.29
C THR A 649 17.62 -26.23 -10.35
N SER A 650 16.57 -27.07 -10.35
CA SER A 650 16.74 -28.51 -10.53
C SER A 650 17.28 -28.75 -11.93
N GLN A 651 18.51 -29.24 -12.08
CA GLN A 651 18.98 -29.67 -13.39
C GLN A 651 18.30 -31.00 -13.71
N VAL A 652 17.44 -31.00 -14.73
CA VAL A 652 17.03 -32.23 -15.39
C VAL A 652 18.25 -32.69 -16.19
N ASP A 653 18.85 -33.81 -15.80
CA ASP A 653 19.86 -34.48 -16.62
C ASP A 653 19.30 -34.65 -18.03
N GLY A 654 20.01 -34.09 -19.02
CA GLY A 654 19.59 -34.04 -20.42
C GLY A 654 19.55 -35.40 -21.10
N ALA A 655 18.58 -36.23 -20.72
CA ALA A 655 18.17 -37.44 -21.39
C ALA A 655 16.64 -37.47 -21.42
N GLU A 656 16.05 -37.62 -22.61
CA GLU A 656 14.60 -37.75 -22.88
C GLU A 656 13.80 -36.47 -23.21
N LEU A 657 14.36 -35.56 -24.02
CA LEU A 657 13.55 -34.73 -24.94
C LEU A 657 13.87 -35.01 -26.41
N GLY A 658 14.15 -36.29 -26.72
CA GLY A 658 14.20 -36.82 -28.08
C GLY A 658 13.00 -37.71 -28.34
N GLU A 659 12.20 -37.36 -29.34
CA GLU A 659 11.15 -38.16 -29.98
C GLU A 659 9.83 -38.36 -29.21
N ALA A 660 8.86 -37.47 -29.44
CA ALA A 660 7.44 -37.85 -29.61
C ALA A 660 6.59 -36.68 -30.13
N PHE A 661 6.63 -36.42 -31.44
CA PHE A 661 5.46 -35.87 -32.13
C PHE A 661 4.91 -36.98 -33.05
N PRO A 662 3.71 -37.51 -32.80
CA PRO A 662 3.04 -38.32 -33.81
C PRO A 662 2.52 -37.38 -34.90
N GLU A 663 2.95 -37.58 -36.15
CA GLU A 663 2.33 -36.98 -37.32
C GLU A 663 0.84 -37.32 -37.33
N ALA A 664 -0.02 -36.30 -37.27
CA ALA A 664 -1.42 -36.43 -37.57
C ALA A 664 -1.65 -36.03 -39.03
N THR A 665 -2.11 -37.02 -39.81
CA THR A 665 -2.64 -36.95 -41.18
C THR A 665 -3.68 -35.87 -41.42
#